data_AF-A0A1R1FIL0-F1
#
_entry.id   AF-A0A1R1FIL0-F1
#
_cell.length_a   1.000
_cell.length_b   1.000
_cell.length_c   1.000
_cell.angle_alpha   90.00
_cell.angle_beta   90.00
_cell.angle_gamma   90.00
#
_symmetry.space_group_name_H-M   'P 1'
#
loop_
_entity.id
_entity.type
_entity.pdbx_description
1 polymer ?
#
loop_
_entity_poly.entity_id
_entity_poly.type
_entity_poly.pdbx_seq_one_letter_code
_entity_poly.pdbx_strand_id
1 'polypeptide(L)'
;MILPVFYFTFDTLKANAVEEQYGSKSMKGPAVTVDANPTQGTPGVYWYQLDSGEFRAEYQGTHKDVDNGGTDYDAYPVKTEIPDNVDMSRWPPLSWKPYRGIGIDKEMVTDIKLKNDPDGVKYQQVNSYEGIGSPRVTSEKNADLRTYTGKGFEFFEREPYGTRPGNKPKYKMVYHTPVSIFWEGKIHEEKEIDVTPNKTLTLGQTQQMEAKVKTKGYGATAFGEGIDVSRREAEIKWFSSDETIASIELKTGMLTAESPGTVTVRAIWNNGTYLISDTATITVTSEPGLVVNLPNACKANTTPLQAEAVLTKPDRSVHKLTAHPKLTWQSSNPAVATIGADGKITTKGIVGSTTIKAHFLDSAQQLDEQGTQVLEVKDCTDNGEGGNDGDPGGDPANTCPVTISPPSRGTVIEASVIDPSVRGVLKADERGSEKFDVTRGIPTSEDLYANVLAKEYLFQHRWINMTGTVTYTVKVKRVYHKTWTIPGRASSGEGDPGTPPEPKELDVPGDRNMQVTRTYSYWQIDNLEVYKVNEAKVSNYALGGYGDTVTLMPNAYTPPTLQSAMDTAITNHVKPAPCREIDLGIKGVPGGSAEPPTPDETSLFQSKAEAEVRENTVNNDKVTFNGATILDPAPVEKTAPRPGTIPQPGMIGDDVLYQNRLTIKNTLMNKANQPTTGEITYGLLPGNVNGGQDQKFPILGINSVTVHTPVVNYAWVSDDQPHNQKTTPDPTRAALILERPFIVRIPTSGQHLDVASYPGYGNHDYAKYFRIKQVRFPFDVYNGARSQFIPAKTWVDIPVNQLDTPFYLPVWVDEGNYQVEFRNIAENAPANFTEQQDANTNLTHHVAADTVAVEVIGRLYDFHITDISDYNWENVFRKRMGSPEPTGVSYWTGENRIDGDPRGNLAPYVLPIRPGSHPVQGFRNAAVKTGYHFKFDLKTKGNMFGKQDGIRITPTFSFVSKDGTTRQEVDLYYHRGQERLIRIGSAQDLEKRFVVLNSRLRNVPGTELGDTARYQYTYELSAEERNQGTMAEHMVRFVDQTSHHKTWVGRYDWMILPSQIRTLIGPKADIPSSVNVDRANAAIQRWYGEYSLPADVYAVPKGTDLESLARQNQLDEKATVFLRNGYIAVNFNIETLRSGNTSAPHLQYIHAPLMNQWQMEGFDNSPVDGQGKSWPMQDGDVVLYHADQSSRNDFQSQVPH
;
A
#
# COMPACT_ATOMS: atom_id res chain seq x y z
N MET A 1 -47.00 -24.49 -4.04
CA MET A 1 -47.91 -24.14 -2.91
C MET A 1 -47.32 -24.79 -1.66
N ILE A 2 -47.36 -24.07 -0.52
CA ILE A 2 -46.75 -24.37 0.80
C ILE A 2 -45.45 -23.56 1.06
N LEU A 3 -45.64 -22.50 1.87
CA LEU A 3 -44.63 -21.72 2.60
C LEU A 3 -44.03 -22.53 3.77
N PRO A 4 -42.89 -22.06 4.31
CA PRO A 4 -42.73 -22.01 5.76
C PRO A 4 -42.34 -20.63 6.30
N VAL A 5 -43.19 -20.19 7.24
CA VAL A 5 -43.03 -19.39 8.46
C VAL A 5 -41.59 -19.00 8.88
N PHE A 6 -41.39 -17.69 9.05
CA PHE A 6 -40.31 -17.07 9.82
C PHE A 6 -40.71 -16.97 11.31
N TYR A 7 -39.79 -17.35 12.22
CA TYR A 7 -39.82 -16.93 13.62
C TYR A 7 -38.55 -16.14 13.91
N PHE A 8 -38.74 -14.89 14.37
CA PHE A 8 -37.70 -13.99 14.85
C PHE A 8 -37.31 -14.35 16.30
N THR A 9 -36.02 -14.39 16.59
CA THR A 9 -35.47 -14.24 17.95
C THR A 9 -34.54 -13.04 17.97
N PHE A 10 -34.79 -12.15 18.93
CA PHE A 10 -34.08 -10.91 19.19
C PHE A 10 -32.63 -11.17 19.61
N ASP A 11 -31.68 -10.64 18.83
CA ASP A 11 -30.31 -10.42 19.29
C ASP A 11 -30.10 -8.92 19.54
N THR A 12 -29.72 -8.61 20.76
CA THR A 12 -29.34 -7.27 21.22
C THR A 12 -28.09 -6.78 20.50
N LEU A 13 -28.27 -5.75 19.66
CA LEU A 13 -27.21 -4.96 19.04
C LEU A 13 -26.29 -4.35 20.10
N LYS A 14 -25.09 -4.90 20.29
CA LYS A 14 -23.92 -4.11 20.68
C LYS A 14 -23.32 -3.55 19.39
N ALA A 15 -23.49 -2.24 19.20
CA ALA A 15 -22.90 -1.51 18.10
C ALA A 15 -21.36 -1.59 18.19
N ASN A 16 -20.74 -2.25 17.22
CA ASN A 16 -19.34 -2.04 16.90
C ASN A 16 -19.15 -0.57 16.50
N ALA A 17 -18.27 0.15 17.17
CA ALA A 17 -17.79 1.44 16.70
C ALA A 17 -16.99 1.21 15.41
N VAL A 18 -17.63 1.49 14.28
CA VAL A 18 -17.01 1.52 12.96
C VAL A 18 -15.95 2.63 12.98
N GLU A 19 -14.70 2.28 12.66
CA GLU A 19 -13.64 3.24 12.32
C GLU A 19 -14.18 4.18 11.23
N GLU A 20 -14.51 5.44 11.57
CA GLU A 20 -14.98 6.41 10.58
C GLU A 20 -13.83 6.73 9.60
N GLN A 21 -13.98 6.31 8.35
CA GLN A 21 -13.04 6.58 7.27
C GLN A 21 -12.95 8.10 7.01
N TYR A 22 -11.79 8.71 7.25
CA TYR A 22 -11.56 10.12 6.94
C TYR A 22 -11.41 10.33 5.42
N GLY A 23 -12.17 11.26 4.85
CA GLY A 23 -12.06 11.65 3.44
C GLY A 23 -10.77 12.42 3.13
N SER A 24 -10.32 12.40 1.87
CA SER A 24 -9.16 13.18 1.40
C SER A 24 -9.39 14.69 1.47
N LYS A 25 -8.33 15.50 1.40
CA LYS A 25 -8.43 16.97 1.41
C LYS A 25 -9.20 17.54 0.20
N SER A 26 -9.04 16.92 -0.97
CA SER A 26 -9.80 17.23 -2.18
C SER A 26 -10.49 15.98 -2.71
N MET A 27 -11.67 16.14 -3.32
CA MET A 27 -12.44 15.07 -3.96
C MET A 27 -13.13 15.56 -5.23
N LYS A 28 -13.02 14.77 -6.31
CA LYS A 28 -13.83 14.94 -7.53
C LYS A 28 -15.23 14.36 -7.31
N GLY A 29 -16.23 15.16 -7.64
CA GLY A 29 -17.63 14.83 -7.49
C GLY A 29 -18.27 14.22 -8.73
N PRO A 30 -19.60 14.30 -8.83
CA PRO A 30 -20.34 13.83 -9.99
C PRO A 30 -19.80 14.45 -11.29
N ALA A 31 -19.83 13.66 -12.35
CA ALA A 31 -19.45 14.13 -13.67
C ALA A 31 -20.66 14.72 -14.41
N VAL A 32 -20.42 15.72 -15.25
CA VAL A 32 -21.39 16.19 -16.26
C VAL A 32 -20.85 15.96 -17.65
N THR A 33 -21.74 15.57 -18.57
CA THR A 33 -21.41 15.41 -19.98
C THR A 33 -21.34 16.76 -20.66
N VAL A 34 -20.28 16.97 -21.44
CA VAL A 34 -20.07 18.13 -22.29
C VAL A 34 -19.86 17.70 -23.72
N ASP A 35 -20.24 18.58 -24.64
CA ASP A 35 -20.12 18.35 -26.08
C ASP A 35 -18.82 18.95 -26.61
N ALA A 36 -18.16 18.24 -27.50
CA ALA A 36 -17.12 18.84 -28.32
C ALA A 36 -17.71 19.77 -29.38
N ASN A 37 -16.90 20.70 -29.89
CA ASN A 37 -17.21 21.33 -31.17
C ASN A 37 -17.11 20.29 -32.30
N PRO A 38 -17.95 20.38 -33.35
CA PRO A 38 -17.96 19.39 -34.42
C PRO A 38 -16.58 19.27 -35.08
N THR A 39 -16.06 18.05 -35.13
CA THR A 39 -14.80 17.76 -35.80
C THR A 39 -15.08 17.29 -37.23
N GLN A 40 -14.34 17.82 -38.18
CA GLN A 40 -14.46 17.47 -39.60
C GLN A 40 -13.62 16.21 -39.87
N GLY A 41 -14.28 15.10 -40.17
CA GLY A 41 -13.63 13.88 -40.62
C GLY A 41 -13.71 13.72 -42.13
N THR A 42 -12.69 13.13 -42.75
CA THR A 42 -12.65 12.84 -44.19
C THR A 42 -12.38 11.35 -44.45
N PRO A 43 -13.21 10.42 -43.96
CA PRO A 43 -13.14 9.03 -44.40
C PRO A 43 -13.44 8.95 -45.90
N GLY A 44 -13.22 7.81 -46.52
CA GLY A 44 -13.49 7.66 -47.94
C GLY A 44 -13.52 6.21 -48.38
N VAL A 45 -14.17 5.99 -49.52
CA VAL A 45 -14.20 4.69 -50.18
C VAL A 45 -13.08 4.66 -51.21
N TYR A 46 -12.22 3.66 -51.09
CA TYR A 46 -11.07 3.45 -51.95
C TYR A 46 -11.39 2.34 -52.95
N TRP A 47 -11.50 2.73 -54.22
CA TRP A 47 -11.74 1.81 -55.33
C TRP A 47 -10.47 1.58 -56.11
N TYR A 48 -10.25 0.34 -56.52
CA TYR A 48 -9.19 0.01 -57.47
C TYR A 48 -9.71 -0.94 -58.55
N GLN A 49 -9.43 -0.62 -59.80
CA GLN A 49 -9.89 -1.42 -60.93
C GLN A 49 -9.10 -2.73 -61.03
N LEU A 50 -9.75 -3.87 -61.18
CA LEU A 50 -9.16 -5.20 -61.38
C LEU A 50 -8.79 -5.47 -62.85
N ASP A 51 -8.10 -6.58 -63.11
CA ASP A 51 -7.73 -6.96 -64.48
C ASP A 51 -8.93 -7.39 -65.33
N SER A 52 -10.03 -7.82 -64.69
CA SER A 52 -11.32 -8.05 -65.36
C SER A 52 -11.90 -6.75 -65.95
N GLY A 53 -11.47 -5.59 -65.44
CA GLY A 53 -12.06 -4.29 -65.74
C GLY A 53 -13.05 -3.81 -64.68
N GLU A 54 -13.53 -4.67 -63.80
CA GLU A 54 -14.37 -4.31 -62.64
C GLU A 54 -13.59 -3.48 -61.63
N PHE A 55 -14.28 -2.77 -60.74
CA PHE A 55 -13.70 -2.04 -59.61
C PHE A 55 -14.00 -2.77 -58.31
N ARG A 56 -13.00 -2.86 -57.43
CA ARG A 56 -13.12 -3.42 -56.08
C ARG A 56 -13.00 -2.33 -55.02
N ALA A 57 -13.88 -2.36 -54.02
CA ALA A 57 -13.73 -1.63 -52.77
C ALA A 57 -13.73 -2.60 -51.59
N GLU A 58 -12.80 -2.42 -50.66
CA GLU A 58 -12.71 -3.18 -49.42
C GLU A 58 -13.34 -2.41 -48.26
N TYR A 59 -14.05 -3.12 -47.39
CA TYR A 59 -14.70 -2.56 -46.20
C TYR A 59 -14.96 -3.66 -45.18
N GLN A 60 -14.87 -3.37 -43.88
CA GLN A 60 -15.22 -4.29 -42.78
C GLN A 60 -14.65 -5.73 -42.89
N GLY A 61 -13.43 -5.90 -43.44
CA GLY A 61 -12.81 -7.21 -43.65
C GLY A 61 -13.40 -8.03 -44.81
N THR A 62 -14.20 -7.43 -45.67
CA THR A 62 -14.73 -7.99 -46.93
C THR A 62 -14.48 -7.04 -48.10
N HIS A 63 -14.98 -7.37 -49.29
CA HIS A 63 -14.89 -6.54 -50.49
C HIS A 63 -16.16 -6.62 -51.35
N LYS A 64 -16.30 -5.66 -52.26
CA LYS A 64 -17.35 -5.65 -53.28
C LYS A 64 -16.78 -5.25 -54.63
N ASP A 65 -17.03 -6.10 -55.61
CA ASP A 65 -16.65 -5.91 -57.01
C ASP A 65 -17.84 -5.38 -57.80
N VAL A 66 -17.58 -4.44 -58.70
CA VAL A 66 -18.60 -3.75 -59.48
C VAL A 66 -18.12 -3.54 -60.90
N ASP A 67 -19.03 -3.53 -61.86
CA ASP A 67 -18.68 -3.29 -63.25
C ASP A 67 -18.01 -1.93 -63.47
N ASN A 68 -17.25 -1.82 -64.56
CA ASN A 68 -16.80 -0.52 -65.06
C ASN A 68 -18.01 0.24 -65.63
N GLY A 69 -18.40 1.33 -64.98
CA GLY A 69 -19.45 2.21 -65.47
C GLY A 69 -18.98 3.13 -66.61
N GLY A 70 -17.67 3.26 -66.83
CA GLY A 70 -17.06 4.14 -67.82
C GLY A 70 -16.70 3.45 -69.15
N THR A 71 -15.68 3.96 -69.82
CA THR A 71 -15.07 3.28 -70.98
C THR A 71 -13.75 2.63 -70.57
N ASP A 72 -13.09 1.91 -71.49
CA ASP A 72 -11.80 1.28 -71.20
C ASP A 72 -10.67 2.26 -70.91
N TYR A 73 -10.76 3.49 -71.42
CA TYR A 73 -9.75 4.55 -71.24
C TYR A 73 -10.23 5.67 -70.33
N ASP A 74 -11.49 5.60 -69.90
CA ASP A 74 -12.08 6.54 -68.95
C ASP A 74 -12.99 5.76 -68.00
N ALA A 75 -12.36 4.91 -67.19
CA ALA A 75 -13.04 3.94 -66.35
C ALA A 75 -13.44 4.54 -64.99
N TYR A 76 -14.59 4.08 -64.48
CA TYR A 76 -15.17 4.46 -63.18
C TYR A 76 -15.92 3.25 -62.57
N PRO A 77 -15.96 3.09 -61.25
CA PRO A 77 -16.86 2.10 -60.63
C PRO A 77 -18.30 2.43 -61.00
N VAL A 78 -19.16 1.45 -61.29
CA VAL A 78 -20.62 1.71 -61.30
C VAL A 78 -21.05 2.20 -59.91
N LYS A 79 -22.01 3.14 -59.87
CA LYS A 79 -22.61 3.64 -58.62
C LYS A 79 -23.04 2.47 -57.74
N THR A 80 -22.37 2.31 -56.61
CA THR A 80 -22.58 1.16 -55.73
C THR A 80 -22.54 1.55 -54.26
N GLU A 81 -23.44 0.94 -53.49
CA GLU A 81 -23.46 1.07 -52.04
C GLU A 81 -22.28 0.30 -51.42
N ILE A 82 -21.54 1.00 -50.57
CA ILE A 82 -20.49 0.48 -49.70
C ILE A 82 -20.83 0.76 -48.24
N PRO A 83 -21.05 -0.27 -47.40
CA PRO A 83 -21.18 -0.14 -45.96
C PRO A 83 -19.81 -0.26 -45.28
N ASP A 84 -19.35 0.78 -44.59
CA ASP A 84 -18.05 0.77 -43.91
C ASP A 84 -18.21 1.02 -42.40
N ASN A 85 -17.36 0.42 -41.56
CA ASN A 85 -17.30 0.70 -40.11
C ASN A 85 -16.01 1.46 -39.83
N VAL A 86 -16.13 2.76 -39.61
CA VAL A 86 -14.98 3.66 -39.56
C VAL A 86 -14.67 4.04 -38.11
N ASP A 87 -13.41 3.86 -37.71
CA ASP A 87 -12.88 4.40 -36.45
C ASP A 87 -12.71 5.92 -36.54
N MET A 88 -13.60 6.63 -35.88
CA MET A 88 -13.64 8.09 -35.88
C MET A 88 -12.53 8.70 -35.02
N SER A 89 -11.87 7.94 -34.14
CA SER A 89 -10.82 8.47 -33.26
C SER A 89 -9.58 8.98 -34.01
N ARG A 90 -9.47 8.65 -35.30
CA ARG A 90 -8.52 9.27 -36.26
C ARG A 90 -8.73 10.79 -36.42
N TRP A 91 -9.92 11.30 -36.09
CA TRP A 91 -10.27 12.71 -36.05
C TRP A 91 -10.80 13.09 -34.65
N PRO A 92 -9.91 13.22 -33.65
CA PRO A 92 -10.29 13.49 -32.26
C PRO A 92 -10.80 14.93 -32.06
N PRO A 93 -11.57 15.20 -30.98
CA PRO A 93 -12.07 16.54 -30.71
C PRO A 93 -10.92 17.53 -30.47
N LEU A 94 -10.98 18.67 -31.14
CA LEU A 94 -9.97 19.74 -31.04
C LEU A 94 -10.34 20.79 -29.98
N SER A 95 -11.63 20.99 -29.70
CA SER A 95 -12.12 21.95 -28.72
C SER A 95 -13.50 21.56 -28.21
N TRP A 96 -13.89 22.10 -27.07
CA TRP A 96 -15.14 21.78 -26.37
C TRP A 96 -16.07 22.98 -26.28
N LYS A 97 -17.38 22.74 -26.34
CA LYS A 97 -18.37 23.81 -26.15
C LYS A 97 -18.31 24.30 -24.70
N PRO A 98 -18.51 25.60 -24.45
CA PRO A 98 -18.48 26.13 -23.09
C PRO A 98 -19.60 25.54 -22.25
N TYR A 99 -19.30 25.10 -21.03
CA TYR A 99 -20.31 24.67 -20.07
C TYR A 99 -20.79 25.88 -19.27
N ARG A 100 -22.06 26.26 -19.42
CA ARG A 100 -22.68 27.44 -18.77
C ARG A 100 -21.87 28.74 -18.96
N GLY A 101 -21.27 28.91 -20.14
CA GLY A 101 -20.48 30.10 -20.49
C GLY A 101 -19.00 30.04 -20.10
N ILE A 102 -18.54 28.96 -19.46
CA ILE A 102 -17.13 28.74 -19.10
C ILE A 102 -16.44 27.92 -20.18
N GLY A 103 -15.32 28.41 -20.72
CA GLY A 103 -14.50 27.67 -21.68
C GLY A 103 -13.88 26.43 -21.05
N ILE A 104 -13.91 25.30 -21.77
CA ILE A 104 -13.41 24.01 -21.28
C ILE A 104 -12.07 23.72 -21.94
N ASP A 105 -11.05 23.51 -21.11
CA ASP A 105 -9.75 23.07 -21.59
C ASP A 105 -9.75 21.57 -21.92
N LYS A 106 -9.01 21.17 -22.95
CA LYS A 106 -9.05 19.80 -23.49
C LYS A 106 -8.60 18.78 -22.45
N GLU A 107 -7.62 19.12 -21.63
CA GLU A 107 -7.03 18.25 -20.59
C GLU A 107 -8.00 17.99 -19.43
N MET A 108 -9.10 18.74 -19.30
CA MET A 108 -10.09 18.57 -18.22
C MET A 108 -11.15 17.52 -18.55
N VAL A 109 -11.23 17.08 -19.81
CA VAL A 109 -12.29 16.20 -20.28
C VAL A 109 -11.83 14.75 -20.29
N THR A 110 -12.60 13.92 -19.60
CA THR A 110 -12.39 12.47 -19.44
C THR A 110 -13.51 11.72 -20.16
N ASP A 111 -13.42 10.38 -20.26
CA ASP A 111 -14.47 9.54 -20.90
C ASP A 111 -14.92 10.03 -22.29
N ILE A 112 -13.97 10.43 -23.14
CA ILE A 112 -14.27 10.97 -24.48
C ILE A 112 -14.76 9.84 -25.39
N LYS A 113 -15.96 10.01 -25.95
CA LYS A 113 -16.61 9.06 -26.86
C LYS A 113 -17.50 9.76 -27.88
N LEU A 114 -17.88 9.06 -28.95
CA LEU A 114 -18.89 9.52 -29.88
C LEU A 114 -20.22 9.72 -29.15
N LYS A 115 -20.96 10.78 -29.50
CA LYS A 115 -22.36 10.88 -29.08
C LYS A 115 -23.13 9.67 -29.59
N ASN A 116 -24.15 9.27 -28.83
CA ASN A 116 -25.00 8.17 -29.25
C ASN A 116 -25.67 8.44 -30.60
N ASP A 117 -25.97 7.36 -31.31
CA ASP A 117 -26.79 7.38 -32.53
C ASP A 117 -28.13 8.08 -32.27
N PRO A 118 -28.59 9.01 -33.13
CA PRO A 118 -28.04 9.41 -34.44
C PRO A 118 -27.15 10.67 -34.43
N ASP A 119 -26.72 11.14 -33.27
CA ASP A 119 -26.08 12.45 -33.14
C ASP A 119 -24.55 12.43 -33.22
N GLY A 120 -23.90 11.26 -33.13
CA GLY A 120 -22.44 11.16 -33.12
C GLY A 120 -21.75 11.40 -34.46
N VAL A 121 -22.38 11.07 -35.58
CA VAL A 121 -21.78 11.28 -36.91
C VAL A 121 -22.86 11.73 -37.91
N LYS A 122 -22.58 12.76 -38.71
CA LYS A 122 -23.50 13.27 -39.73
C LYS A 122 -22.80 13.43 -41.08
N TYR A 123 -23.46 13.03 -42.16
CA TYR A 123 -22.95 13.24 -43.51
C TYR A 123 -22.87 14.72 -43.86
N GLN A 124 -21.79 15.13 -44.52
CA GLN A 124 -21.71 16.45 -45.16
C GLN A 124 -22.18 16.37 -46.61
N GLN A 125 -22.93 17.38 -47.05
CA GLN A 125 -23.44 17.47 -48.42
C GLN A 125 -22.32 17.90 -49.37
N VAL A 126 -21.75 16.92 -50.08
CA VAL A 126 -20.76 17.11 -51.14
C VAL A 126 -21.06 16.14 -52.28
N ASN A 127 -20.58 16.44 -53.48
CA ASN A 127 -20.85 15.65 -54.68
C ASN A 127 -19.96 14.39 -54.80
N SER A 128 -19.19 14.02 -53.78
CA SER A 128 -18.28 12.87 -53.83
C SER A 128 -18.91 11.53 -53.44
N TYR A 129 -20.13 11.55 -52.90
CA TYR A 129 -20.89 10.37 -52.54
C TYR A 129 -22.38 10.71 -52.35
N GLU A 130 -23.22 9.71 -52.20
CA GLU A 130 -24.59 9.86 -51.70
C GLU A 130 -24.77 8.99 -50.46
N GLY A 131 -25.06 9.60 -49.30
CA GLY A 131 -25.26 8.89 -48.05
C GLY A 131 -26.59 8.14 -48.01
N ILE A 132 -26.57 6.89 -47.55
CA ILE A 132 -27.76 6.03 -47.38
C ILE A 132 -28.16 6.06 -45.91
N GLY A 133 -29.31 6.68 -45.63
CA GLY A 133 -29.74 6.92 -44.26
C GLY A 133 -28.78 7.83 -43.49
N SER A 134 -28.83 7.77 -42.16
CA SER A 134 -27.89 8.47 -41.28
C SER A 134 -26.74 7.54 -40.88
N PRO A 135 -25.51 8.06 -40.70
CA PRO A 135 -24.43 7.31 -40.07
C PRO A 135 -24.88 6.74 -38.72
N ARG A 136 -24.48 5.50 -38.42
CA ARG A 136 -24.88 4.83 -37.18
C ARG A 136 -23.69 4.63 -36.26
N VAL A 137 -23.71 5.19 -35.06
CA VAL A 137 -22.66 4.96 -34.07
C VAL A 137 -22.76 3.53 -33.54
N THR A 138 -21.66 2.77 -33.64
CA THR A 138 -21.62 1.33 -33.31
C THR A 138 -20.80 1.03 -32.06
N SER A 139 -19.89 1.92 -31.68
CA SER A 139 -19.13 1.84 -30.43
C SER A 139 -18.77 3.25 -29.92
N GLU A 140 -18.05 3.36 -28.82
CA GLU A 140 -17.57 4.65 -28.29
C GLU A 140 -16.68 5.43 -29.29
N LYS A 141 -16.15 4.77 -30.32
CA LYS A 141 -15.23 5.40 -31.29
C LYS A 141 -15.57 5.09 -32.76
N ASN A 142 -16.45 4.14 -33.05
CA ASN A 142 -16.74 3.73 -34.42
C ASN A 142 -18.16 4.09 -34.85
N ALA A 143 -18.32 4.35 -36.15
CA ALA A 143 -19.63 4.51 -36.77
C ALA A 143 -19.69 3.82 -38.14
N ASP A 144 -20.86 3.25 -38.44
CA ASP A 144 -21.19 2.70 -39.74
C ASP A 144 -21.57 3.82 -40.71
N LEU A 145 -20.87 3.87 -41.84
CA LEU A 145 -21.15 4.74 -42.97
C LEU A 145 -21.60 3.89 -44.15
N ARG A 146 -22.86 4.07 -44.58
CA ARG A 146 -23.39 3.49 -45.83
C ARG A 146 -23.45 4.57 -46.90
N THR A 147 -22.67 4.43 -47.96
CA THR A 147 -22.59 5.46 -49.02
C THR A 147 -22.60 4.84 -50.42
N TYR A 148 -23.26 5.50 -51.37
CA TYR A 148 -23.06 5.26 -52.79
C TYR A 148 -21.86 6.07 -53.28
N THR A 149 -20.90 5.40 -53.90
CA THR A 149 -19.74 6.01 -54.57
C THR A 149 -19.55 5.40 -55.96
N GLY A 150 -18.72 6.02 -56.81
CA GLY A 150 -18.52 5.59 -58.20
C GLY A 150 -18.98 6.63 -59.23
N LYS A 151 -19.34 6.17 -60.43
CA LYS A 151 -19.67 7.02 -61.58
C LYS A 151 -20.84 7.95 -61.28
N GLY A 152 -20.65 9.23 -61.58
CA GLY A 152 -21.62 10.29 -61.29
C GLY A 152 -21.27 11.13 -60.05
N PHE A 153 -20.29 10.69 -59.25
CA PHE A 153 -19.77 11.44 -58.12
C PHE A 153 -18.35 11.97 -58.39
N GLU A 154 -17.98 13.06 -57.72
CA GLU A 154 -16.65 13.66 -57.75
C GLU A 154 -15.65 12.81 -56.96
N PHE A 155 -14.59 12.37 -57.62
CA PHE A 155 -13.48 11.71 -56.95
C PHE A 155 -12.49 12.75 -56.42
N PHE A 156 -11.87 12.46 -55.30
CA PHE A 156 -10.77 13.26 -54.77
C PHE A 156 -9.46 12.96 -55.51
N GLU A 157 -9.18 11.68 -55.68
CA GLU A 157 -7.99 11.20 -56.36
C GLU A 157 -8.40 10.21 -57.43
N ARG A 158 -7.81 10.35 -58.62
CA ARG A 158 -7.90 9.38 -59.69
C ARG A 158 -6.56 9.27 -60.36
N GLU A 159 -5.94 8.11 -60.24
CA GLU A 159 -4.63 7.89 -60.84
C GLU A 159 -4.61 6.56 -61.60
N PRO A 160 -4.01 6.55 -62.81
CA PRO A 160 -3.68 5.30 -63.46
C PRO A 160 -2.56 4.62 -62.68
N TYR A 161 -2.75 3.34 -62.33
CA TYR A 161 -1.77 2.60 -61.53
C TYR A 161 -1.28 1.30 -62.19
N GLY A 162 -1.81 0.98 -63.38
CA GLY A 162 -1.41 -0.18 -64.16
C GLY A 162 -2.15 -0.27 -65.48
N THR A 163 -1.99 -1.39 -66.17
CA THR A 163 -2.75 -1.74 -67.38
C THR A 163 -3.37 -3.12 -67.24
N ARG A 164 -4.54 -3.33 -67.85
CA ARG A 164 -5.25 -4.62 -67.95
C ARG A 164 -5.12 -5.20 -69.37
N PRO A 165 -5.55 -6.47 -69.62
CA PRO A 165 -5.44 -7.11 -70.92
C PRO A 165 -5.93 -6.23 -72.08
N GLY A 166 -5.18 -6.21 -73.18
CA GLY A 166 -5.43 -5.28 -74.30
C GLY A 166 -4.81 -3.89 -74.15
N ASN A 167 -3.85 -3.73 -73.23
CA ASN A 167 -3.12 -2.48 -72.94
C ASN A 167 -4.04 -1.30 -72.56
N LYS A 168 -5.15 -1.60 -71.89
CA LYS A 168 -6.10 -0.59 -71.37
C LYS A 168 -5.63 -0.14 -69.98
N PRO A 169 -5.71 1.15 -69.63
CA PRO A 169 -5.30 1.63 -68.31
C PRO A 169 -6.21 1.11 -67.18
N LYS A 170 -5.65 0.92 -65.98
CA LYS A 170 -6.36 0.65 -64.73
C LYS A 170 -6.29 1.87 -63.83
N TYR A 171 -7.38 2.20 -63.17
CA TYR A 171 -7.47 3.36 -62.30
C TYR A 171 -7.69 2.98 -60.84
N LYS A 172 -7.02 3.69 -59.92
CA LYS A 172 -7.40 3.79 -58.52
C LYS A 172 -8.17 5.09 -58.31
N MET A 173 -9.21 5.04 -57.51
CA MET A 173 -10.12 6.16 -57.28
C MET A 173 -10.47 6.28 -55.81
N VAL A 174 -10.40 7.48 -55.26
CA VAL A 174 -10.77 7.76 -53.87
C VAL A 174 -11.97 8.69 -53.87
N TYR A 175 -13.04 8.29 -53.21
CA TYR A 175 -14.22 9.11 -53.00
C TYR A 175 -14.31 9.41 -51.50
N HIS A 176 -13.97 10.64 -51.10
CA HIS A 176 -14.14 11.04 -49.71
C HIS A 176 -15.61 11.09 -49.33
N THR A 177 -15.91 10.64 -48.13
CA THR A 177 -17.21 10.69 -47.48
C THR A 177 -17.12 11.60 -46.26
N PRO A 178 -16.91 12.92 -46.44
CA PRO A 178 -16.70 13.83 -45.33
C PRO A 178 -17.87 13.83 -44.35
N VAL A 179 -17.56 13.80 -43.06
CA VAL A 179 -18.53 13.69 -41.97
C VAL A 179 -18.31 14.74 -40.88
N SER A 180 -19.43 15.22 -40.37
CA SER A 180 -19.68 15.82 -39.05
C SER A 180 -19.43 14.88 -37.88
N ILE A 181 -18.32 14.92 -37.16
CA ILE A 181 -18.11 14.06 -35.96
C ILE A 181 -18.41 14.85 -34.69
N PHE A 182 -19.29 14.32 -33.85
CA PHE A 182 -19.72 14.91 -32.59
C PHE A 182 -19.30 14.02 -31.43
N TRP A 183 -18.31 14.50 -30.69
CA TRP A 183 -17.82 13.86 -29.47
C TRP A 183 -18.54 14.40 -28.25
N GLU A 184 -18.70 13.56 -27.23
CA GLU A 184 -19.02 13.95 -25.87
C GLU A 184 -17.96 13.42 -24.91
N GLY A 185 -17.87 14.04 -23.74
CA GLY A 185 -16.92 13.66 -22.69
C GLY A 185 -17.41 14.19 -21.36
N LYS A 186 -16.71 13.83 -20.29
CA LYS A 186 -17.10 14.16 -18.92
C LYS A 186 -16.12 15.13 -18.28
N ILE A 187 -16.66 16.16 -17.65
CA ILE A 187 -15.94 17.05 -16.74
C ILE A 187 -16.49 16.88 -15.32
N HIS A 188 -15.64 17.13 -14.34
CA HIS A 188 -15.94 16.90 -12.93
C HIS A 188 -15.92 18.22 -12.17
N GLU A 189 -16.78 18.35 -11.16
CA GLU A 189 -16.62 19.35 -10.12
C GLU A 189 -15.64 18.80 -9.09
N GLU A 190 -14.78 19.66 -8.54
CA GLU A 190 -13.84 19.28 -7.49
C GLU A 190 -14.04 20.19 -6.28
N LYS A 191 -14.06 19.58 -5.07
CA LYS A 191 -14.15 20.31 -3.81
C LYS A 191 -12.94 20.04 -2.95
N GLU A 192 -12.39 21.10 -2.38
CA GLU A 192 -11.26 21.08 -1.45
C GLU A 192 -11.69 21.75 -0.16
N ILE A 193 -11.27 21.21 0.99
CA ILE A 193 -11.49 21.82 2.30
C ILE A 193 -10.17 22.33 2.86
N ASP A 194 -10.21 23.55 3.41
CA ASP A 194 -9.11 24.15 4.16
C ASP A 194 -9.52 24.38 5.60
N VAL A 195 -8.76 23.83 6.55
CA VAL A 195 -8.96 24.07 7.98
C VAL A 195 -7.90 25.05 8.50
N THR A 196 -8.35 26.14 9.10
CA THR A 196 -7.53 27.29 9.52
C THR A 196 -8.02 27.85 10.87
N PRO A 197 -7.23 28.67 11.58
CA PRO A 197 -5.81 28.93 11.36
C PRO A 197 -4.93 27.84 12.02
N ASN A 198 -3.74 27.63 11.46
CA ASN A 198 -2.62 27.10 12.25
C ASN A 198 -2.24 28.19 13.24
N LYS A 199 -2.21 27.88 14.54
CA LYS A 199 -2.03 28.92 15.56
C LYS A 199 -1.36 28.39 16.82
N THR A 200 -0.60 29.28 17.46
CA THR A 200 -0.10 29.08 18.81
C THR A 200 -1.05 29.76 19.80
N LEU A 201 -1.51 29.01 20.80
CA LEU A 201 -2.43 29.49 21.85
C LEU A 201 -1.75 29.39 23.22
N THR A 202 -2.08 30.30 24.13
CA THR A 202 -1.69 30.16 25.54
C THR A 202 -2.73 29.35 26.30
N LEU A 203 -2.31 28.73 27.41
CA LEU A 203 -3.19 27.91 28.26
C LEU A 203 -4.48 28.64 28.65
N GLY A 204 -5.64 28.02 28.41
CA GLY A 204 -6.97 28.58 28.67
C GLY A 204 -7.52 29.49 27.56
N GLN A 205 -6.75 29.80 26.53
CA GLN A 205 -7.23 30.59 25.39
C GLN A 205 -8.17 29.76 24.51
N THR A 206 -9.29 30.36 24.11
CA THR A 206 -10.20 29.77 23.13
C THR A 206 -9.94 30.31 21.72
N GLN A 207 -10.21 29.48 20.71
CA GLN A 207 -10.05 29.83 19.31
C GLN A 207 -11.18 29.19 18.49
N GLN A 208 -11.88 30.02 17.72
CA GLN A 208 -12.80 29.52 16.69
C GLN A 208 -11.99 28.97 15.52
N MET A 209 -12.15 27.70 15.20
CA MET A 209 -11.59 27.09 14.00
C MET A 209 -12.51 27.36 12.81
N GLU A 210 -11.90 27.54 11.64
CA GLU A 210 -12.59 27.78 10.37
C GLU A 210 -12.30 26.65 9.37
N ALA A 211 -13.35 26.02 8.85
CA ALA A 211 -13.33 25.09 7.75
C ALA A 211 -13.99 25.76 6.53
N LYS A 212 -13.22 26.00 5.47
CA LYS A 212 -13.72 26.58 4.21
C LYS A 212 -13.66 25.56 3.09
N VAL A 213 -14.80 25.32 2.45
CA VAL A 213 -14.88 24.44 1.28
C VAL A 213 -14.81 25.29 0.02
N LYS A 214 -13.74 25.11 -0.73
CA LYS A 214 -13.55 25.68 -2.06
C LYS A 214 -14.17 24.76 -3.10
N THR A 215 -14.76 25.35 -4.13
CA THR A 215 -15.32 24.60 -5.26
C THR A 215 -14.62 25.04 -6.53
N LYS A 216 -14.01 24.08 -7.23
CA LYS A 216 -13.61 24.22 -8.63
C LYS A 216 -14.75 23.67 -9.47
N GLY A 217 -15.57 24.60 -9.97
CA GLY A 217 -16.74 24.27 -10.76
C GLY A 217 -16.38 23.55 -12.05
N TYR A 218 -17.37 22.91 -12.67
CA TYR A 218 -17.23 22.25 -13.97
C TYR A 218 -16.59 23.16 -15.03
N GLY A 219 -15.41 22.78 -15.52
CA GLY A 219 -14.66 23.52 -16.53
C GLY A 219 -13.88 24.73 -16.01
N ALA A 220 -13.93 25.03 -14.71
CA ALA A 220 -13.12 26.08 -14.11
C ALA A 220 -11.66 25.65 -13.99
N THR A 221 -10.71 26.56 -14.24
CA THR A 221 -9.28 26.28 -14.13
C THR A 221 -8.73 26.47 -12.71
N ALA A 222 -9.42 27.28 -11.90
CA ALA A 222 -9.08 27.56 -10.51
C ALA A 222 -10.26 27.28 -9.56
N PHE A 223 -9.94 27.03 -8.30
CA PHE A 223 -10.93 27.00 -7.22
C PHE A 223 -11.50 28.40 -6.98
N GLY A 224 -12.82 28.48 -6.75
CA GLY A 224 -13.46 29.72 -6.32
C GLY A 224 -13.17 30.06 -4.86
N GLU A 225 -13.72 31.18 -4.41
CA GLU A 225 -13.71 31.59 -3.00
C GLU A 225 -14.30 30.48 -2.11
N GLY A 226 -13.63 30.22 -0.99
CA GLY A 226 -14.04 29.19 -0.04
C GLY A 226 -15.29 29.61 0.73
N ILE A 227 -16.28 28.70 0.82
CA ILE A 227 -17.47 28.89 1.64
C ILE A 227 -17.21 28.34 3.03
N ASP A 228 -17.46 29.14 4.06
CA ASP A 228 -17.36 28.71 5.45
C ASP A 228 -18.45 27.67 5.79
N VAL A 229 -18.02 26.49 6.21
CA VAL A 229 -18.86 25.36 6.63
C VAL A 229 -18.70 25.02 8.11
N SER A 230 -17.93 25.81 8.87
CA SER A 230 -17.48 25.51 10.23
C SER A 230 -18.59 25.23 11.24
N ARG A 231 -19.78 25.77 11.00
CA ARG A 231 -20.96 25.68 11.88
C ARG A 231 -22.16 24.98 11.24
N ARG A 232 -21.95 24.28 10.12
CA ARG A 232 -23.02 23.52 9.47
C ARG A 232 -23.16 22.17 10.15
N GLU A 233 -23.79 22.15 11.32
CA GLU A 233 -23.81 20.99 12.23
C GLU A 233 -24.30 19.67 11.59
N ALA A 234 -25.10 19.73 10.52
CA ALA A 234 -25.57 18.57 9.79
C ALA A 234 -24.53 17.99 8.80
N GLU A 235 -23.49 18.76 8.46
CA GLU A 235 -22.50 18.43 7.43
C GLU A 235 -21.06 18.40 7.98
N ILE A 236 -20.75 19.12 9.06
CA ILE A 236 -19.39 19.24 9.61
C ILE A 236 -19.27 18.50 10.95
N LYS A 237 -18.17 17.77 11.12
CA LYS A 237 -17.73 17.25 12.42
C LYS A 237 -16.31 17.71 12.70
N TRP A 238 -16.08 18.22 13.90
CA TRP A 238 -14.76 18.60 14.38
C TRP A 238 -14.15 17.51 15.25
N PHE A 239 -12.83 17.40 15.24
CA PHE A 239 -12.07 16.45 16.07
C PHE A 239 -10.73 17.05 16.47
N SER A 240 -10.29 16.80 17.69
CA SER A 240 -8.93 17.09 18.14
C SER A 240 -8.16 15.79 18.31
N SER A 241 -6.93 15.72 17.79
CA SER A 241 -6.11 14.50 17.92
C SER A 241 -5.71 14.18 19.37
N ASP A 242 -5.83 15.15 20.28
CA ASP A 242 -5.66 14.98 21.72
C ASP A 242 -6.47 16.07 22.47
N GLU A 243 -7.64 15.68 22.99
CA GLU A 243 -8.53 16.57 23.75
C GLU A 243 -7.92 17.03 25.08
N THR A 244 -6.87 16.36 25.58
CA THR A 244 -6.17 16.78 26.81
C THR A 244 -5.21 17.94 26.57
N ILE A 245 -4.78 18.18 25.32
CA ILE A 245 -3.94 19.31 24.90
C ILE A 245 -4.81 20.46 24.43
N ALA A 246 -5.79 20.19 23.56
CA ALA A 246 -6.85 21.15 23.24
C ALA A 246 -8.17 20.44 22.96
N SER A 247 -9.21 20.81 23.69
CA SER A 247 -10.57 20.31 23.48
C SER A 247 -11.27 21.11 22.38
N ILE A 248 -12.15 20.49 21.58
CA ILE A 248 -12.91 21.19 20.54
C ILE A 248 -14.38 20.79 20.57
N GLU A 249 -15.27 21.78 20.50
CA GLU A 249 -16.71 21.53 20.41
C GLU A 249 -17.04 21.00 19.01
N LEU A 250 -17.63 19.79 18.98
CA LEU A 250 -17.73 18.95 17.78
C LEU A 250 -18.60 19.54 16.65
N LYS A 251 -19.48 20.50 16.95
CA LYS A 251 -20.50 21.03 16.02
C LYS A 251 -20.23 22.47 15.56
N THR A 252 -19.51 23.22 16.36
CA THR A 252 -19.25 24.65 16.20
C THR A 252 -17.80 24.93 15.89
N GLY A 253 -16.88 24.00 16.17
CA GLY A 253 -15.44 24.17 15.94
C GLY A 253 -14.77 25.12 16.92
N MET A 254 -15.38 25.39 18.08
CA MET A 254 -14.78 26.20 19.13
C MET A 254 -13.77 25.37 19.92
N LEU A 255 -12.49 25.74 19.84
CA LEU A 255 -11.38 25.05 20.49
C LEU A 255 -10.95 25.76 21.77
N THR A 256 -10.56 25.02 22.80
CA THR A 256 -10.01 25.51 24.07
C THR A 256 -8.65 24.88 24.31
N ALA A 257 -7.63 25.69 24.64
CA ALA A 257 -6.30 25.21 24.98
C ALA A 257 -6.25 24.68 26.42
N GLU A 258 -6.05 23.38 26.60
CA GLU A 258 -6.20 22.67 27.89
C GLU A 258 -4.86 22.36 28.56
N SER A 259 -3.82 22.00 27.80
CA SER A 259 -2.47 21.77 28.32
C SER A 259 -1.38 22.04 27.26
N PRO A 260 -0.14 22.36 27.66
CA PRO A 260 0.94 22.63 26.71
C PRO A 260 1.28 21.40 25.86
N GLY A 261 1.34 21.59 24.54
CA GLY A 261 1.57 20.51 23.59
C GLY A 261 1.15 20.93 22.18
N THR A 262 1.37 20.06 21.19
CA THR A 262 0.93 20.32 19.81
C THR A 262 -0.09 19.27 19.41
N VAL A 263 -1.22 19.72 18.89
CA VAL A 263 -2.35 18.89 18.50
C VAL A 263 -2.81 19.26 17.09
N THR A 264 -3.33 18.28 16.36
CA THR A 264 -3.97 18.50 15.07
C THR A 264 -5.48 18.51 15.23
N VAL A 265 -6.13 19.50 14.65
CA VAL A 265 -7.56 19.68 14.69
C VAL A 265 -8.11 19.42 13.30
N ARG A 266 -8.99 18.43 13.18
CA ARG A 266 -9.58 18.00 11.92
C ARG A 266 -11.00 18.51 11.80
N ALA A 267 -11.36 19.00 10.61
CA ALA A 267 -12.74 19.17 10.21
C ALA A 267 -13.06 18.13 9.13
N ILE A 268 -14.15 17.37 9.33
CA ILE A 268 -14.66 16.40 8.38
C ILE A 268 -15.97 16.96 7.85
N TRP A 269 -15.99 17.30 6.56
CA TRP A 269 -17.20 17.77 5.90
C TRP A 269 -17.77 16.66 5.04
N ASN A 270 -19.02 16.29 5.34
CA ASN A 270 -19.82 15.31 4.63
C ASN A 270 -21.19 15.89 4.30
N ASN A 271 -21.45 16.16 3.02
CA ASN A 271 -22.76 16.64 2.57
C ASN A 271 -23.59 15.56 1.84
N GLY A 272 -23.21 14.28 1.98
CA GLY A 272 -23.83 13.14 1.31
C GLY A 272 -23.27 12.82 -0.08
N THR A 273 -22.67 13.81 -0.77
CA THR A 273 -22.01 13.60 -2.08
C THR A 273 -20.50 13.60 -1.96
N TYR A 274 -19.96 14.48 -1.10
CA TYR A 274 -18.54 14.66 -0.88
C TYR A 274 -18.23 14.34 0.58
N LEU A 275 -17.18 13.55 0.81
CA LEU A 275 -16.57 13.30 2.11
C LEU A 275 -15.12 13.77 2.03
N ILE A 276 -14.82 14.94 2.57
CA ILE A 276 -13.48 15.54 2.55
C ILE A 276 -13.08 16.00 3.96
N SER A 277 -11.79 15.94 4.26
CA SER A 277 -11.27 16.41 5.54
C SER A 277 -9.90 17.06 5.41
N ASP A 278 -9.64 18.06 6.24
CA ASP A 278 -8.34 18.71 6.37
C ASP A 278 -8.05 19.02 7.84
N THR A 279 -6.81 19.38 8.15
CA THR A 279 -6.35 19.61 9.52
C THR A 279 -5.61 20.93 9.67
N ALA A 280 -5.84 21.62 10.79
CA ALA A 280 -4.97 22.68 11.28
C ALA A 280 -4.13 22.20 12.47
N THR A 281 -2.90 22.69 12.57
CA THR A 281 -2.02 22.44 13.72
C THR A 281 -2.19 23.55 14.75
N ILE A 282 -2.51 23.16 15.98
CA ILE A 282 -2.58 24.04 17.14
C ILE A 282 -1.43 23.69 18.08
N THR A 283 -0.64 24.69 18.45
CA THR A 283 0.39 24.54 19.48
C THR A 283 -0.02 25.31 20.71
N VAL A 284 -0.20 24.63 21.83
CA VAL A 284 -0.46 25.26 23.12
C VAL A 284 0.88 25.48 23.80
N THR A 285 1.26 26.74 24.03
CA THR A 285 2.47 27.11 24.75
C THR A 285 2.16 27.54 26.18
N SER A 286 3.07 27.20 27.08
CA SER A 286 3.19 27.79 28.41
C SER A 286 4.36 28.78 28.38
N GLU A 287 4.16 29.99 27.85
CA GLU A 287 5.16 31.04 28.03
C GLU A 287 5.26 31.40 29.52
N PRO A 288 6.48 31.58 30.08
CA PRO A 288 6.65 32.05 31.46
C PRO A 288 5.96 33.41 31.64
N GLY A 289 5.21 33.56 32.73
CA GLY A 289 4.42 34.76 32.97
C GLY A 289 3.35 34.58 34.04
N LEU A 290 2.68 35.67 34.41
CA LEU A 290 1.61 35.68 35.41
C LEU A 290 0.29 36.10 34.76
N VAL A 291 -0.70 35.20 34.73
CA VAL A 291 -2.04 35.46 34.18
C VAL A 291 -3.03 35.65 35.33
N VAL A 292 -3.92 36.64 35.23
CA VAL A 292 -4.92 36.96 36.26
C VAL A 292 -6.31 36.53 35.80
N ASN A 293 -6.90 35.58 36.51
CA ASN A 293 -8.26 35.10 36.30
C ASN A 293 -9.20 35.77 37.31
N LEU A 294 -10.24 36.44 36.81
CA LEU A 294 -11.23 37.14 37.63
C LEU A 294 -12.63 36.54 37.41
N PRO A 295 -13.42 36.35 38.49
CA PRO A 295 -14.82 35.93 38.38
C PRO A 295 -15.72 37.11 37.95
N ASN A 296 -16.91 36.82 37.42
CA ASN A 296 -17.92 37.83 37.07
C ASN A 296 -18.40 38.60 38.33
N ALA A 297 -18.48 39.93 38.24
CA ALA A 297 -18.85 40.79 39.38
C ALA A 297 -20.17 41.54 39.14
N CYS A 298 -21.08 41.44 40.11
CA CYS A 298 -22.31 42.22 40.18
C CYS A 298 -22.28 43.21 41.35
N LYS A 299 -23.01 44.32 41.21
CA LYS A 299 -23.16 45.38 42.22
C LYS A 299 -23.70 44.87 43.55
N ALA A 300 -24.56 43.85 43.52
CA ALA A 300 -25.23 43.26 44.68
C ALA A 300 -24.44 42.12 45.37
N ASN A 301 -23.23 41.77 44.91
CA ASN A 301 -22.45 40.71 45.54
C ASN A 301 -22.01 41.12 46.96
N THR A 302 -22.64 40.56 47.99
CA THR A 302 -22.32 40.80 49.40
C THR A 302 -21.20 39.90 49.93
N THR A 303 -20.88 38.81 49.23
CA THR A 303 -19.76 37.90 49.53
C THR A 303 -18.51 38.27 48.71
N PRO A 304 -17.31 38.31 49.33
CA PRO A 304 -16.07 38.57 48.60
C PRO A 304 -15.82 37.53 47.50
N LEU A 305 -15.52 38.00 46.29
CA LEU A 305 -15.17 37.19 45.13
C LEU A 305 -13.69 36.80 45.15
N GLN A 306 -13.28 35.65 44.64
CA GLN A 306 -11.88 35.22 44.66
C GLN A 306 -11.19 35.43 43.31
N ALA A 307 -10.11 36.21 43.28
CA ALA A 307 -9.19 36.26 42.15
C ALA A 307 -8.15 35.13 42.25
N GLU A 308 -7.72 34.62 41.10
CA GLU A 308 -6.65 33.62 40.99
C GLU A 308 -5.57 34.15 40.04
N ALA A 309 -4.31 34.14 40.47
CA ALA A 309 -3.16 34.38 39.61
C ALA A 309 -2.52 33.04 39.25
N VAL A 310 -2.31 32.77 37.98
CA VAL A 310 -1.63 31.56 37.49
C VAL A 310 -0.21 31.97 37.10
N LEU A 311 0.77 31.56 37.90
CA LEU A 311 2.19 31.78 37.65
C LEU A 311 2.76 30.59 36.87
N THR A 312 3.30 30.84 35.69
CA THR A 312 4.10 29.87 34.94
C THR A 312 5.56 30.26 35.08
N LYS A 313 6.37 29.38 35.70
CA LYS A 313 7.81 29.61 35.89
C LYS A 313 8.62 29.29 34.63
N PRO A 314 9.89 29.76 34.52
CA PRO A 314 10.78 29.43 33.40
C PRO A 314 11.02 27.92 33.18
N ASP A 315 10.88 27.10 34.23
CA ASP A 315 10.95 25.63 34.17
C ASP A 315 9.64 24.97 33.70
N ARG A 316 8.65 25.78 33.29
CA ARG A 316 7.31 25.39 32.83
C ARG A 316 6.41 24.77 33.90
N SER A 317 6.78 24.86 35.19
CA SER A 317 5.87 24.52 36.27
C SER A 317 4.79 25.60 36.45
N VAL A 318 3.54 25.17 36.57
CA VAL A 318 2.36 26.04 36.68
C VAL A 318 1.86 26.02 38.12
N HIS A 319 1.69 27.21 38.71
CA HIS A 319 1.26 27.39 40.10
C HIS A 319 0.04 28.31 40.14
N LYS A 320 -1.09 27.80 40.63
CA LYS A 320 -2.29 28.59 40.88
C LYS A 320 -2.18 29.25 42.27
N LEU A 321 -2.25 30.57 42.31
CA LEU A 321 -2.00 31.38 43.49
C LEU A 321 -3.20 32.28 43.76
N THR A 322 -3.89 32.03 44.87
CA THR A 322 -4.90 32.94 45.41
C THR A 322 -4.28 33.89 46.44
N ALA A 323 -3.39 33.36 47.29
CA ALA A 323 -2.61 34.10 48.27
C ALA A 323 -1.18 33.53 48.38
N HIS A 324 -0.15 34.38 48.40
CA HIS A 324 1.24 33.96 48.62
C HIS A 324 2.06 35.14 49.19
N PRO A 325 3.04 34.92 50.10
CA PRO A 325 3.85 36.02 50.68
C PRO A 325 4.60 36.89 49.66
N LYS A 326 4.83 36.33 48.46
CA LYS A 326 5.53 36.98 47.34
C LYS A 326 4.60 37.50 46.24
N LEU A 327 3.28 37.36 46.41
CA LEU A 327 2.25 37.82 45.48
C LEU A 327 1.57 39.07 46.05
N THR A 328 1.46 40.12 45.24
CA THR A 328 0.74 41.35 45.60
C THR A 328 -0.39 41.62 44.61
N TRP A 329 -1.50 42.14 45.13
CA TRP A 329 -2.71 42.46 44.37
C TRP A 329 -3.02 43.94 44.46
N GLN A 330 -3.43 44.56 43.35
CA GLN A 330 -3.77 45.98 43.29
C GLN A 330 -4.99 46.21 42.41
N SER A 331 -5.89 47.11 42.84
CA SER A 331 -7.01 47.62 42.03
C SER A 331 -6.72 49.03 41.56
N SER A 332 -6.87 49.31 40.27
CA SER A 332 -6.63 50.64 39.69
C SER A 332 -7.72 51.66 40.07
N ASN A 333 -8.89 51.20 40.49
CA ASN A 333 -9.99 52.05 40.96
C ASN A 333 -10.70 51.41 42.18
N PRO A 334 -10.16 51.59 43.39
CA PRO A 334 -10.71 51.05 44.63
C PRO A 334 -12.15 51.49 44.95
N ALA A 335 -12.65 52.55 44.31
CA ALA A 335 -14.03 53.01 44.48
C ALA A 335 -15.05 52.09 43.77
N VAL A 336 -14.63 51.30 42.77
CA VAL A 336 -15.48 50.32 42.06
C VAL A 336 -15.38 48.94 42.73
N ALA A 337 -14.15 48.46 42.96
CA ALA A 337 -13.89 47.24 43.74
C ALA A 337 -12.50 47.28 44.39
N THR A 338 -12.38 46.76 45.60
CA THR A 338 -11.12 46.61 46.35
C THR A 338 -10.67 45.15 46.36
N ILE A 339 -9.37 44.88 46.31
CA ILE A 339 -8.81 43.51 46.39
C ILE A 339 -7.87 43.39 47.61
N GLY A 340 -8.04 42.34 48.39
CA GLY A 340 -7.20 41.99 49.55
C GLY A 340 -5.93 41.22 49.15
N ALA A 341 -4.97 41.13 50.07
CA ALA A 341 -3.72 40.39 49.85
C ALA A 341 -3.92 38.87 49.66
N ASP A 342 -5.09 38.35 50.06
CA ASP A 342 -5.53 36.97 49.83
C ASP A 342 -6.25 36.78 48.48
N GLY A 343 -6.25 37.79 47.62
CA GLY A 343 -6.91 37.77 46.32
C GLY A 343 -8.44 37.97 46.39
N LYS A 344 -9.02 38.28 47.57
CA LYS A 344 -10.46 38.52 47.69
C LYS A 344 -10.87 39.91 47.24
N ILE A 345 -11.79 39.97 46.29
CA ILE A 345 -12.37 41.16 45.72
C ILE A 345 -13.68 41.50 46.44
N THR A 346 -13.82 42.73 46.89
CA THR A 346 -15.05 43.30 47.44
C THR A 346 -15.53 44.41 46.52
N THR A 347 -16.70 44.24 45.89
CA THR A 347 -17.33 45.29 45.08
C THR A 347 -17.91 46.38 45.99
N LYS A 348 -17.87 47.64 45.55
CA LYS A 348 -18.32 48.80 46.36
C LYS A 348 -19.69 49.34 45.95
N GLY A 349 -20.47 48.55 45.22
CA GLY A 349 -21.83 48.92 44.84
C GLY A 349 -21.94 49.96 43.72
N ILE A 350 -20.85 50.25 43.00
CA ILE A 350 -20.80 51.20 41.87
C ILE A 350 -20.64 50.43 40.56
N VAL A 351 -21.49 50.69 39.57
CA VAL A 351 -21.37 50.13 38.21
C VAL A 351 -20.22 50.83 37.50
N GLY A 352 -19.26 50.06 36.99
CA GLY A 352 -18.05 50.58 36.36
C GLY A 352 -17.01 49.49 36.16
N SER A 353 -15.86 49.83 35.58
CA SER A 353 -14.74 48.91 35.40
C SER A 353 -13.52 49.31 36.24
N THR A 354 -12.75 48.32 36.68
CA THR A 354 -11.46 48.52 37.34
C THR A 354 -10.47 47.46 36.89
N THR A 355 -9.19 47.79 36.80
CA THR A 355 -8.14 46.83 36.43
C THR A 355 -7.53 46.23 37.69
N ILE A 356 -7.59 44.91 37.81
CA ILE A 356 -6.92 44.17 38.88
C ILE A 356 -5.55 43.72 38.36
N LYS A 357 -4.50 44.09 39.08
CA LYS A 357 -3.11 43.73 38.82
C LYS A 357 -2.62 42.74 39.87
N ALA A 358 -2.01 41.66 39.44
CA ALA A 358 -1.21 40.76 40.26
C ALA A 358 0.27 40.96 39.94
N HIS A 359 1.13 40.93 40.96
CA HIS A 359 2.58 41.01 40.80
C HIS A 359 3.25 40.01 41.72
N PHE A 360 3.94 39.04 41.13
CA PHE A 360 4.70 38.02 41.84
C PHE A 360 6.19 38.31 41.75
N LEU A 361 6.81 38.61 42.91
CA LEU A 361 8.21 39.00 43.00
C LEU A 361 8.98 38.06 43.94
N ASP A 362 9.86 37.24 43.39
CA ASP A 362 10.78 36.38 44.12
C ASP A 362 12.23 36.67 43.73
N SER A 363 12.85 37.63 44.43
CA SER A 363 14.22 38.06 44.17
C SER A 363 15.27 36.94 44.34
N ALA A 364 14.98 35.91 45.15
CA ALA A 364 15.88 34.78 45.34
C ALA A 364 15.86 33.80 44.16
N GLN A 365 14.73 33.74 43.43
CA GLN A 365 14.56 32.93 42.22
C GLN A 365 14.64 33.76 40.92
N GLN A 366 14.93 35.06 41.01
CA GLN A 366 14.94 36.02 39.89
C GLN A 366 13.62 36.07 39.10
N LEU A 367 12.48 35.90 39.78
CA LEU A 367 11.14 35.98 39.17
C LEU A 367 10.51 37.33 39.48
N ASP A 368 10.11 38.08 38.45
CA ASP A 368 9.41 39.37 38.55
C ASP A 368 8.33 39.42 37.46
N GLU A 369 7.18 38.79 37.75
CA GLU A 369 6.13 38.56 36.76
C GLU A 369 4.85 39.32 37.14
N GLN A 370 4.22 39.97 36.16
CA GLN A 370 3.04 40.83 36.37
C GLN A 370 1.93 40.47 35.41
N GLY A 371 0.70 40.41 35.92
CA GLY A 371 -0.51 40.16 35.15
C GLY A 371 -1.58 41.18 35.47
N THR A 372 -2.37 41.59 34.49
CA THR A 372 -3.50 42.52 34.68
C THR A 372 -4.73 42.02 33.97
N GLN A 373 -5.90 42.14 34.60
CA GLN A 373 -7.18 41.83 34.01
C GLN A 373 -8.22 42.88 34.40
N VAL A 374 -9.12 43.24 33.48
CA VAL A 374 -10.21 44.21 33.75
C VAL A 374 -11.39 43.49 34.38
N LEU A 375 -11.87 44.00 35.52
CA LEU A 375 -13.09 43.60 36.20
C LEU A 375 -14.20 44.60 35.86
N GLU A 376 -15.28 44.14 35.23
CA GLU A 376 -16.51 44.93 35.04
C GLU A 376 -17.54 44.58 36.14
N VAL A 377 -18.05 45.59 36.85
CA VAL A 377 -19.13 45.45 37.86
C VAL A 377 -20.46 45.92 37.26
N LYS A 378 -21.44 45.02 37.11
CA LYS A 378 -22.76 45.27 36.48
C LYS A 378 -23.91 45.24 37.50
N ASP A 379 -25.05 45.87 37.21
CA ASP A 379 -26.23 45.86 38.12
C ASP A 379 -27.04 44.57 37.92
N CYS A 380 -27.22 43.78 38.98
CA CYS A 380 -27.87 42.46 38.94
C CYS A 380 -28.76 42.35 40.20
N THR A 381 -30.08 42.46 40.05
CA THR A 381 -31.03 42.35 41.17
C THR A 381 -32.10 41.32 40.86
N ASP A 382 -32.25 40.32 41.74
CA ASP A 382 -33.54 39.77 42.17
C ASP A 382 -33.42 38.96 43.49
N ASN A 383 -34.01 39.55 44.55
CA ASN A 383 -34.81 39.02 45.66
C ASN A 383 -34.50 37.69 46.39
N GLY A 384 -34.49 37.75 47.73
CA GLY A 384 -34.85 36.61 48.60
C GLY A 384 -34.38 36.70 50.06
N GLU A 385 -35.30 37.01 50.97
CA GLU A 385 -35.13 37.26 52.41
C GLU A 385 -34.95 35.99 53.30
N GLY A 386 -34.38 36.18 54.50
CA GLY A 386 -34.95 35.61 55.75
C GLY A 386 -34.09 34.63 56.58
N GLY A 387 -33.98 34.87 57.89
CA GLY A 387 -33.89 33.80 58.90
C GLY A 387 -32.92 34.01 60.08
N ASN A 388 -33.45 34.08 61.30
CA ASN A 388 -32.82 34.52 62.55
C ASN A 388 -32.31 33.36 63.44
N ASP A 389 -31.60 33.74 64.52
CA ASP A 389 -31.54 33.15 65.89
C ASP A 389 -30.51 32.08 66.31
N GLY A 390 -29.81 32.36 67.43
CA GLY A 390 -29.60 31.39 68.53
C GLY A 390 -28.19 31.26 69.16
N ASP A 391 -27.90 32.06 70.19
CA ASP A 391 -26.91 31.77 71.28
C ASP A 391 -27.59 30.83 72.34
N PRO A 392 -26.90 29.98 73.16
CA PRO A 392 -26.19 30.42 74.39
C PRO A 392 -24.97 29.58 74.87
N GLY A 393 -24.12 30.18 75.71
CA GLY A 393 -22.89 29.60 76.30
C GLY A 393 -23.05 28.70 77.55
N GLY A 394 -21.92 28.48 78.25
CA GLY A 394 -21.87 27.77 79.55
C GLY A 394 -20.48 27.77 80.23
N ASP A 395 -20.46 28.25 81.48
CA ASP A 395 -19.36 28.55 82.41
C ASP A 395 -18.91 27.31 83.25
N PRO A 396 -17.62 27.11 83.62
CA PRO A 396 -17.15 25.94 84.37
C PRO A 396 -16.79 26.26 85.84
N ALA A 397 -17.52 25.72 86.83
CA ALA A 397 -17.07 25.78 88.23
C ALA A 397 -17.66 24.68 89.14
N ASN A 398 -16.98 23.53 89.22
CA ASN A 398 -16.76 22.68 90.42
C ASN A 398 -16.26 21.29 90.01
N THR A 399 -14.94 21.14 89.82
CA THR A 399 -14.28 19.84 89.60
C THR A 399 -13.19 19.64 90.66
N CYS A 400 -13.06 18.44 91.24
CA CYS A 400 -11.91 18.17 92.13
C CYS A 400 -10.59 18.19 91.32
N PRO A 401 -9.44 18.49 91.96
CA PRO A 401 -8.15 18.44 91.28
C PRO A 401 -7.84 17.05 90.73
N VAL A 402 -7.49 16.99 89.45
CA VAL A 402 -7.14 15.74 88.74
C VAL A 402 -5.72 15.83 88.20
N THR A 403 -4.93 14.75 88.36
CA THR A 403 -3.61 14.59 87.73
C THR A 403 -3.61 13.35 86.84
N ILE A 404 -3.25 13.52 85.57
CA ILE A 404 -3.10 12.42 84.61
C ILE A 404 -1.61 12.07 84.51
N SER A 405 -1.23 10.81 84.79
CA SER A 405 0.17 10.38 84.62
C SER A 405 0.54 10.33 83.13
N PRO A 406 1.79 10.62 82.75
CA PRO A 406 2.28 10.37 81.40
C PRO A 406 2.00 8.91 80.98
N PRO A 407 1.62 8.66 79.72
CA PRO A 407 1.29 7.32 79.28
C PRO A 407 2.57 6.51 79.03
N SER A 408 2.54 5.24 79.42
CA SER A 408 3.59 4.26 79.15
C SER A 408 3.27 3.46 77.88
N ARG A 409 4.28 3.25 77.03
CA ARG A 409 4.16 2.44 75.81
C ARG A 409 4.06 0.95 76.18
N GLY A 410 2.96 0.32 75.80
CA GLY A 410 2.67 -1.10 76.02
C GLY A 410 2.77 -1.93 74.73
N THR A 411 1.79 -2.82 74.50
CA THR A 411 1.77 -3.72 73.35
C THR A 411 1.75 -2.98 72.02
N VAL A 412 2.52 -3.50 71.06
CA VAL A 412 2.56 -3.02 69.67
C VAL A 412 1.81 -4.01 68.77
N ILE A 413 0.96 -3.49 67.88
CA ILE A 413 0.33 -4.27 66.80
C ILE A 413 0.83 -3.70 65.47
N GLU A 414 1.50 -4.53 64.68
CA GLU A 414 2.00 -4.16 63.36
C GLU A 414 1.58 -5.19 62.30
N ALA A 415 1.36 -4.70 61.09
CA ALA A 415 1.18 -5.52 59.90
C ALA A 415 1.68 -4.76 58.68
N SER A 416 2.18 -5.49 57.68
CA SER A 416 2.80 -4.92 56.48
C SER A 416 2.59 -5.83 55.27
N VAL A 417 2.22 -5.22 54.15
CA VAL A 417 2.16 -5.81 52.80
C VAL A 417 2.77 -4.78 51.84
N ILE A 418 4.09 -4.83 51.68
CA ILE A 418 4.86 -3.89 50.84
C ILE A 418 5.39 -4.53 49.55
N ASP A 419 5.42 -5.86 49.45
CA ASP A 419 5.71 -6.54 48.18
C ASP A 419 4.48 -6.49 47.26
N PRO A 420 4.55 -5.82 46.09
CA PRO A 420 3.44 -5.69 45.16
C PRO A 420 3.12 -6.97 44.36
N SER A 421 3.97 -8.00 44.45
CA SER A 421 3.84 -9.25 43.69
C SER A 421 3.65 -9.00 42.19
N VAL A 422 4.41 -8.05 41.65
CA VAL A 422 4.25 -7.51 40.31
C VAL A 422 4.70 -8.49 39.23
N ARG A 423 3.92 -8.57 38.14
CA ARG A 423 4.26 -9.32 36.92
C ARG A 423 3.85 -8.51 35.69
N GLY A 424 4.60 -8.64 34.60
CA GLY A 424 4.32 -7.90 33.37
C GLY A 424 4.61 -8.72 32.11
N VAL A 425 3.92 -8.38 31.03
CA VAL A 425 4.12 -8.97 29.70
C VAL A 425 4.10 -7.88 28.63
N LEU A 426 4.84 -8.10 27.55
CA LEU A 426 4.79 -7.30 26.32
C LEU A 426 4.63 -8.27 25.15
N LYS A 427 3.43 -8.42 24.60
CA LYS A 427 3.09 -9.47 23.62
C LYS A 427 2.41 -8.88 22.37
N ALA A 428 2.20 -9.70 21.35
CA ALA A 428 1.67 -9.29 20.04
C ALA A 428 0.16 -9.03 20.08
N ASP A 429 -0.31 -8.19 19.15
CA ASP A 429 -1.72 -8.04 18.77
C ASP A 429 -2.65 -7.76 19.96
N GLU A 430 -3.74 -8.52 20.04
CA GLU A 430 -4.72 -8.49 21.11
C GLU A 430 -4.46 -9.62 22.10
N ARG A 431 -4.58 -9.30 23.40
CA ARG A 431 -4.41 -10.25 24.50
C ARG A 431 -5.32 -11.47 24.33
N GLY A 432 -4.72 -12.66 24.27
CA GLY A 432 -5.43 -13.94 24.13
C GLY A 432 -5.72 -14.37 22.69
N SER A 433 -5.33 -13.56 21.70
CA SER A 433 -5.42 -13.90 20.27
C SER A 433 -4.14 -13.51 19.52
N GLU A 434 -2.99 -13.69 20.18
CA GLU A 434 -1.67 -13.35 19.64
C GLU A 434 -1.36 -14.19 18.39
N LYS A 435 -1.17 -13.51 17.23
CA LYS A 435 -0.80 -14.20 15.98
C LYS A 435 0.68 -14.52 15.97
N PHE A 436 1.49 -13.65 16.59
CA PHE A 436 2.94 -13.77 16.66
C PHE A 436 3.41 -14.13 18.06
N ASP A 437 4.36 -15.08 18.15
CA ASP A 437 5.17 -15.23 19.35
C ASP A 437 6.31 -14.22 19.31
N VAL A 438 6.13 -13.11 20.03
CA VAL A 438 7.12 -12.01 20.10
C VAL A 438 8.51 -12.46 20.55
N THR A 439 8.64 -13.58 21.27
CA THR A 439 9.96 -14.09 21.66
C THR A 439 10.72 -14.69 20.48
N ARG A 440 9.99 -15.19 19.49
CA ARG A 440 10.50 -15.79 18.25
C ARG A 440 10.63 -14.78 17.12
N GLY A 441 9.64 -13.93 16.95
CA GLY A 441 9.60 -12.92 15.89
C GLY A 441 8.26 -12.21 15.84
N ILE A 442 8.30 -10.89 15.69
CA ILE A 442 7.15 -10.08 15.30
C ILE A 442 7.61 -9.06 14.23
N PRO A 443 6.89 -8.91 13.11
CA PRO A 443 7.21 -7.91 12.11
C PRO A 443 7.05 -6.48 12.64
N THR A 444 7.74 -5.54 12.00
CA THR A 444 7.33 -4.14 12.10
C THR A 444 5.93 -3.93 11.53
N SER A 445 5.28 -2.83 11.91
CA SER A 445 3.89 -2.51 11.54
C SER A 445 2.83 -3.48 12.10
N GLU A 446 3.22 -4.41 12.97
CA GLU A 446 2.31 -5.12 13.87
C GLU A 446 2.24 -4.43 15.24
N ASP A 447 1.18 -4.73 15.97
CA ASP A 447 0.92 -4.12 17.27
C ASP A 447 1.45 -4.98 18.40
N LEU A 448 1.85 -4.32 19.48
CA LEU A 448 2.09 -4.93 20.78
C LEU A 448 1.00 -4.48 21.77
N TYR A 449 0.87 -5.25 22.86
CA TYR A 449 0.23 -4.80 24.08
C TYR A 449 1.14 -5.01 25.28
N ALA A 450 1.08 -4.07 26.22
CA ALA A 450 1.74 -4.13 27.50
C ALA A 450 0.69 -4.31 28.60
N ASN A 451 0.90 -5.27 29.50
CA ASN A 451 0.01 -5.51 30.63
C ASN A 451 0.84 -5.75 31.89
N VAL A 452 0.53 -5.03 32.97
CA VAL A 452 1.13 -5.22 34.29
C VAL A 452 0.04 -5.57 35.30
N LEU A 453 0.33 -6.55 36.16
CA LEU A 453 -0.53 -6.95 37.27
C LEU A 453 0.24 -6.80 38.57
N ALA A 454 -0.39 -6.19 39.57
CA ALA A 454 0.18 -5.99 40.90
C ALA A 454 -0.95 -5.89 41.94
N LYS A 455 -0.60 -5.86 43.22
CA LYS A 455 -1.58 -5.65 44.31
C LYS A 455 -2.27 -4.29 44.19
N GLU A 456 -3.57 -4.23 44.46
CA GLU A 456 -4.38 -3.00 44.36
C GLU A 456 -3.95 -1.90 45.33
N TYR A 457 -3.37 -2.25 46.47
CA TYR A 457 -2.71 -1.32 47.38
C TYR A 457 -1.63 -2.02 48.19
N LEU A 458 -0.75 -1.22 48.79
CA LEU A 458 0.25 -1.65 49.76
C LEU A 458 -0.02 -0.94 51.07
N PHE A 459 0.35 -1.54 52.19
CA PHE A 459 0.25 -0.86 53.48
C PHE A 459 1.29 -1.35 54.46
N GLN A 460 1.62 -0.50 55.42
CA GLN A 460 2.24 -0.91 56.67
C GLN A 460 1.76 0.00 57.80
N HIS A 461 1.60 -0.58 58.99
CA HIS A 461 1.15 0.18 60.14
C HIS A 461 1.74 -0.33 61.44
N ARG A 462 1.78 0.53 62.44
CA ARG A 462 2.16 0.23 63.82
C ARG A 462 1.28 0.99 64.79
N TRP A 463 0.46 0.25 65.54
CA TRP A 463 -0.40 0.76 66.61
C TRP A 463 0.25 0.47 67.95
N ILE A 464 0.26 1.43 68.86
CA ILE A 464 0.83 1.26 70.21
C ILE A 464 -0.26 1.46 71.25
N ASN A 465 -0.39 0.51 72.17
CA ASN A 465 -1.24 0.66 73.34
C ASN A 465 -0.55 1.54 74.37
N MET A 466 -1.18 2.65 74.71
CA MET A 466 -0.73 3.64 75.69
C MET A 466 -1.52 3.44 76.98
N THR A 467 -0.83 3.18 78.10
CA THR A 467 -1.46 2.90 79.39
C THR A 467 -0.93 3.78 80.51
N GLY A 468 -1.79 4.14 81.47
CA GLY A 468 -1.39 4.93 82.63
C GLY A 468 -2.53 5.08 83.63
N THR A 469 -2.44 6.08 84.50
CA THR A 469 -3.40 6.30 85.59
C THR A 469 -3.82 7.76 85.71
N VAL A 470 -5.10 7.99 86.02
CA VAL A 470 -5.62 9.28 86.48
C VAL A 470 -5.82 9.21 87.99
N THR A 471 -5.26 10.18 88.72
CA THR A 471 -5.41 10.30 90.17
C THR A 471 -6.28 11.51 90.50
N TYR A 472 -7.39 11.23 91.18
CA TYR A 472 -8.35 12.22 91.68
C TYR A 472 -8.08 12.51 93.14
N THR A 473 -8.09 13.79 93.51
CA THR A 473 -8.04 14.21 94.90
C THR A 473 -9.45 14.64 95.34
N VAL A 474 -10.21 13.72 95.93
CA VAL A 474 -11.58 13.98 96.37
C VAL A 474 -11.56 14.45 97.81
N LYS A 475 -12.04 15.67 98.05
CA LYS A 475 -12.21 16.19 99.41
C LYS A 475 -13.49 15.62 100.01
N VAL A 476 -13.35 14.82 101.07
CA VAL A 476 -14.47 14.28 101.85
C VAL A 476 -14.59 15.11 103.12
N LYS A 477 -15.68 15.86 103.25
CA LYS A 477 -15.98 16.72 104.40
C LYS A 477 -16.76 15.95 105.46
N ARG A 478 -16.39 16.18 106.72
CA ARG A 478 -17.06 15.61 107.90
C ARG A 478 -16.83 16.56 109.06
N VAL A 479 -17.84 16.80 109.87
CA VAL A 479 -17.68 17.51 111.15
C VAL A 479 -18.00 16.54 112.28
N TYR A 480 -17.08 16.39 113.22
CA TYR A 480 -17.29 15.60 114.43
C TYR A 480 -17.71 16.54 115.55
N HIS A 481 -18.98 16.47 115.93
CA HIS A 481 -19.52 17.22 117.05
C HIS A 481 -19.25 16.45 118.34
N LYS A 482 -18.21 16.85 119.07
CA LYS A 482 -17.78 16.20 120.30
C LYS A 482 -18.48 16.83 121.50
N THR A 483 -18.96 16.02 122.42
CA THR A 483 -19.58 16.49 123.67
C THR A 483 -18.99 15.76 124.87
N TRP A 484 -18.59 16.49 125.92
CA TRP A 484 -18.11 15.92 127.20
C TRP A 484 -18.42 16.82 128.39
N THR A 485 -18.45 16.25 129.60
CA THR A 485 -18.77 17.02 130.83
C THR A 485 -17.62 16.96 131.83
N ILE A 486 -17.06 18.11 132.20
CA ILE A 486 -16.03 18.20 133.25
C ILE A 486 -16.74 18.07 134.61
N PRO A 487 -16.44 17.04 135.42
CA PRO A 487 -17.10 16.84 136.72
C PRO A 487 -16.77 17.99 137.68
N GLY A 488 -17.81 18.60 138.26
CA GLY A 488 -17.67 19.66 139.26
C GLY A 488 -17.32 19.13 140.67
N ARG A 489 -16.81 20.01 141.54
CA ARG A 489 -16.46 19.65 142.94
C ARG A 489 -17.61 19.97 143.89
N ALA A 490 -17.91 19.05 144.82
CA ALA A 490 -18.91 19.30 145.86
C ALA A 490 -18.45 20.36 146.87
N SER A 491 -19.40 21.11 147.45
CA SER A 491 -19.20 22.12 148.50
C SER A 491 -18.47 21.54 149.73
N SER A 492 -17.52 22.30 150.30
CA SER A 492 -16.64 21.84 151.40
C SER A 492 -17.04 22.35 152.80
N GLY A 493 -18.17 23.04 152.94
CA GLY A 493 -18.66 23.59 154.22
C GLY A 493 -19.02 25.06 154.13
N GLU A 494 -19.56 25.59 155.23
CA GLU A 494 -20.17 26.93 155.36
C GLU A 494 -19.26 28.05 154.82
N GLY A 495 -19.49 28.46 153.56
CA GLY A 495 -18.71 29.49 152.85
C GLY A 495 -18.21 29.14 151.44
N ASP A 496 -18.24 27.87 151.01
CA ASP A 496 -17.78 27.44 149.66
C ASP A 496 -18.85 26.60 148.93
N PRO A 497 -19.55 27.11 147.91
CA PRO A 497 -20.67 26.40 147.26
C PRO A 497 -20.26 25.22 146.36
N GLY A 498 -18.96 24.92 146.21
CA GLY A 498 -18.51 23.95 145.21
C GLY A 498 -18.67 24.49 143.79
N THR A 499 -18.27 23.72 142.78
CA THR A 499 -18.41 24.05 141.36
C THR A 499 -19.30 23.03 140.67
N PRO A 500 -20.35 23.43 139.93
CA PRO A 500 -21.18 22.50 139.18
C PRO A 500 -20.42 21.88 137.98
N PRO A 501 -20.83 20.71 137.48
CA PRO A 501 -20.26 20.11 136.27
C PRO A 501 -20.44 21.03 135.06
N GLU A 502 -19.40 21.17 134.25
CA GLU A 502 -19.40 22.06 133.07
C GLU A 502 -19.47 21.21 131.78
N PRO A 503 -20.58 21.24 131.03
CA PRO A 503 -20.65 20.64 129.71
C PRO A 503 -19.80 21.44 128.72
N LYS A 504 -19.04 20.71 127.90
CA LYS A 504 -18.21 21.23 126.82
C LYS A 504 -18.61 20.56 125.51
N GLU A 505 -18.71 21.37 124.47
CA GLU A 505 -18.94 20.91 123.10
C GLU A 505 -17.85 21.49 122.18
N LEU A 506 -17.43 20.71 121.19
CA LEU A 506 -16.45 21.14 120.20
C LEU A 506 -16.73 20.47 118.85
N ASP A 507 -16.97 21.28 117.83
CA ASP A 507 -16.98 20.83 116.44
C ASP A 507 -15.54 20.76 115.92
N VAL A 508 -15.10 19.55 115.58
CA VAL A 508 -13.79 19.34 114.97
C VAL A 508 -13.99 18.95 113.50
N PRO A 509 -13.50 19.74 112.53
CA PRO A 509 -13.52 19.32 111.13
C PRO A 509 -12.62 18.10 110.94
N GLY A 510 -13.20 17.06 110.36
CA GLY A 510 -12.56 15.81 110.00
C GLY A 510 -12.23 15.69 108.52
N ASP A 511 -12.31 16.79 107.76
CA ASP A 511 -12.06 16.83 106.32
C ASP A 511 -10.77 16.08 105.96
N ARG A 512 -10.86 15.12 105.03
CA ARG A 512 -9.68 14.48 104.43
C ARG A 512 -9.76 14.47 102.92
N ASN A 513 -8.60 14.65 102.30
CA ASN A 513 -8.42 14.43 100.88
C ASN A 513 -8.11 12.96 100.64
N MET A 514 -8.97 12.29 99.88
CA MET A 514 -8.81 10.88 99.53
C MET A 514 -8.31 10.79 98.08
N GLN A 515 -7.30 9.95 97.85
CA GLN A 515 -6.81 9.69 96.52
C GLN A 515 -7.55 8.51 95.90
N VAL A 516 -8.11 8.72 94.73
CA VAL A 516 -8.76 7.67 93.93
C VAL A 516 -8.03 7.56 92.61
N THR A 517 -7.53 6.38 92.28
CA THR A 517 -6.81 6.13 91.03
C THR A 517 -7.67 5.31 90.06
N ARG A 518 -7.69 5.73 88.79
CA ARG A 518 -8.36 5.04 87.69
C ARG A 518 -7.36 4.80 86.56
N THR A 519 -7.17 3.55 86.17
CA THR A 519 -6.30 3.18 85.05
C THR A 519 -6.95 3.58 83.72
N TYR A 520 -6.15 3.93 82.72
CA TYR A 520 -6.61 4.14 81.35
C TYR A 520 -5.76 3.34 80.36
N SER A 521 -6.35 2.97 79.22
CA SER A 521 -5.66 2.34 78.08
C SER A 521 -6.31 2.80 76.78
N TYR A 522 -5.50 3.28 75.83
CA TYR A 522 -5.93 3.68 74.49
C TYR A 522 -4.86 3.33 73.45
N TRP A 523 -5.24 3.24 72.18
CA TRP A 523 -4.34 2.96 71.06
C TRP A 523 -4.03 4.23 70.29
N GLN A 524 -2.74 4.42 70.05
CA GLN A 524 -2.18 5.54 69.31
C GLN A 524 -1.50 5.05 68.03
N ILE A 525 -1.56 5.84 66.97
CA ILE A 525 -0.87 5.60 65.71
C ILE A 525 0.61 5.96 65.88
N ASP A 526 1.50 4.99 65.72
CA ASP A 526 2.95 5.25 65.71
C ASP A 526 3.48 5.33 64.26
N ASN A 527 2.95 4.52 63.35
CA ASN A 527 3.16 4.64 61.90
C ASN A 527 1.92 4.13 61.15
N LEU A 528 1.57 4.78 60.04
CA LEU A 528 0.51 4.36 59.13
C LEU A 528 0.82 4.83 57.72
N GLU A 529 1.04 3.86 56.83
CA GLU A 529 1.31 4.07 55.41
C GLU A 529 0.38 3.19 54.60
N VAL A 530 -0.28 3.80 53.61
CA VAL A 530 -1.10 3.09 52.63
C VAL A 530 -0.80 3.69 51.27
N TYR A 531 -0.54 2.84 50.29
CA TYR A 531 -0.15 3.25 48.95
C TYR A 531 -1.16 2.81 47.91
N LYS A 532 -1.46 3.69 46.95
CA LYS A 532 -2.26 3.39 45.75
C LYS A 532 -1.35 3.11 44.56
N VAL A 533 -1.83 2.35 43.58
CA VAL A 533 -1.17 2.26 42.26
C VAL A 533 -1.18 3.63 41.58
N ASN A 534 -0.02 4.13 41.13
CA ASN A 534 0.09 5.37 40.36
C ASN A 534 0.26 5.12 38.86
N GLU A 535 1.29 4.36 38.48
CA GLU A 535 1.62 4.07 37.08
C GLU A 535 2.55 2.85 36.98
N ALA A 536 2.65 2.25 35.79
CA ALA A 536 3.72 1.31 35.46
C ALA A 536 4.39 1.69 34.13
N LYS A 537 5.71 1.59 34.06
CA LYS A 537 6.49 1.83 32.83
C LYS A 537 7.02 0.52 32.29
N VAL A 538 6.93 0.34 30.97
CA VAL A 538 7.46 -0.80 30.24
C VAL A 538 8.35 -0.29 29.11
N SER A 539 9.58 -0.77 29.05
CA SER A 539 10.58 -0.34 28.07
C SER A 539 11.09 -1.51 27.24
N ASN A 540 11.19 -1.33 25.92
CA ASN A 540 11.73 -2.30 24.97
C ASN A 540 12.12 -1.59 23.66
N TYR A 541 13.10 -2.12 22.94
CA TYR A 541 13.48 -1.67 21.59
C TYR A 541 12.29 -1.55 20.61
N ALA A 542 11.36 -2.52 20.64
CA ALA A 542 10.18 -2.54 19.77
C ALA A 542 9.21 -1.37 20.04
N LEU A 543 9.35 -0.69 21.19
CA LEU A 543 8.59 0.50 21.56
C LEU A 543 9.29 1.80 21.12
N GLY A 544 10.30 1.75 20.25
CA GLY A 544 11.02 2.94 19.78
C GLY A 544 10.15 4.00 19.09
N GLY A 545 8.97 3.63 18.58
CA GLY A 545 7.95 4.58 18.11
C GLY A 545 7.38 5.49 19.21
N TYR A 546 7.50 5.06 20.46
CA TYR A 546 7.03 5.72 21.68
C TYR A 546 8.19 6.23 22.56
N GLY A 547 9.41 6.32 22.02
CA GLY A 547 10.60 6.70 22.81
C GLY A 547 11.14 5.56 23.69
N ASP A 548 11.03 4.32 23.21
CA ASP A 548 11.48 3.07 23.84
C ASP A 548 10.74 2.69 25.13
N THR A 549 9.85 3.53 25.65
CA THR A 549 9.12 3.33 26.92
C THR A 549 7.67 3.77 26.79
N VAL A 550 6.75 2.94 27.28
CA VAL A 550 5.33 3.28 27.45
C VAL A 550 4.98 3.38 28.93
N THR A 551 4.10 4.31 29.27
CA THR A 551 3.60 4.50 30.64
C THR A 551 2.13 4.07 30.69
N LEU A 552 1.86 3.01 31.44
CA LEU A 552 0.54 2.48 31.73
C LEU A 552 -0.06 3.25 32.91
N MET A 553 -1.14 3.98 32.67
CA MET A 553 -1.91 4.66 33.70
C MET A 553 -3.07 3.76 34.16
N PRO A 554 -3.37 3.69 35.46
CA PRO A 554 -4.49 2.92 35.99
C PRO A 554 -5.83 3.34 35.36
N ASN A 555 -6.48 2.44 34.62
CA ASN A 555 -7.82 2.63 34.07
C ASN A 555 -8.85 1.88 34.92
N ALA A 556 -10.02 2.49 35.14
CA ALA A 556 -11.11 1.93 35.95
C ALA A 556 -10.68 1.44 37.35
N TYR A 557 -9.57 1.96 37.88
CA TYR A 557 -9.03 1.64 39.20
C TYR A 557 -9.65 2.54 40.25
N THR A 558 -10.21 1.93 41.30
CA THR A 558 -10.71 2.67 42.46
C THR A 558 -9.62 2.66 43.55
N PRO A 559 -8.95 3.78 43.82
CA PRO A 559 -7.93 3.83 44.87
C PRO A 559 -8.56 3.66 46.25
N PRO A 560 -7.83 3.08 47.22
CA PRO A 560 -8.31 3.02 48.59
C PRO A 560 -8.49 4.41 49.18
N THR A 561 -9.41 4.51 50.13
CA THR A 561 -9.64 5.72 50.91
C THR A 561 -9.07 5.53 52.32
N LEU A 562 -8.28 6.51 52.75
CA LEU A 562 -7.69 6.55 54.08
C LEU A 562 -8.12 7.85 54.78
N GLN A 563 -8.66 7.72 55.97
CA GLN A 563 -8.85 8.82 56.89
C GLN A 563 -8.16 8.48 58.20
N SER A 564 -7.31 9.37 58.69
CA SER A 564 -6.70 9.23 59.99
C SER A 564 -6.74 10.56 60.74
N ALA A 565 -6.73 10.47 62.07
CA ALA A 565 -6.45 11.59 62.94
C ALA A 565 -5.63 11.07 64.10
N MET A 566 -4.47 11.68 64.32
CA MET A 566 -3.56 11.34 65.39
C MET A 566 -3.44 12.52 66.35
N ASP A 567 -3.43 12.25 67.65
CA ASP A 567 -2.98 13.22 68.65
C ASP A 567 -1.86 12.63 69.51
N THR A 568 -0.96 13.49 70.00
CA THR A 568 0.11 13.12 70.93
C THR A 568 -0.15 13.61 72.34
N ALA A 569 -1.08 14.55 72.51
CA ALA A 569 -1.46 15.10 73.79
C ALA A 569 -2.39 14.13 74.52
N ILE A 570 -1.90 13.59 75.64
CA ILE A 570 -2.68 12.69 76.50
C ILE A 570 -4.05 13.26 76.91
N THR A 571 -4.14 14.58 77.07
CA THR A 571 -5.39 15.28 77.45
C THR A 571 -6.49 15.16 76.39
N ASN A 572 -6.17 14.79 75.16
CA ASN A 572 -7.12 14.56 74.07
C ASN A 572 -7.54 13.09 73.92
N HIS A 573 -6.85 12.18 74.63
CA HIS A 573 -7.16 10.75 74.69
C HIS A 573 -7.79 10.31 76.00
N VAL A 574 -7.57 11.07 77.07
CA VAL A 574 -8.06 10.73 78.41
C VAL A 574 -8.80 11.95 78.98
N LYS A 575 -10.11 11.83 79.12
CA LYS A 575 -10.97 12.81 79.77
C LYS A 575 -11.35 12.29 81.16
N PRO A 576 -10.86 12.91 82.23
CA PRO A 576 -11.28 12.57 83.59
C PRO A 576 -12.80 12.69 83.75
N ALA A 577 -13.39 11.76 84.50
CA ALA A 577 -14.77 11.84 84.92
C ALA A 577 -14.96 13.07 85.82
N PRO A 578 -16.10 13.78 85.71
CA PRO A 578 -16.41 14.84 86.66
C PRO A 578 -16.52 14.24 88.06
N CYS A 579 -15.83 14.86 89.02
CA CYS A 579 -15.94 14.52 90.43
C CYS A 579 -16.29 15.78 91.22
N ARG A 580 -16.99 15.59 92.33
CA ARG A 580 -17.33 16.64 93.29
C ARG A 580 -16.84 16.27 94.67
N GLU A 581 -16.74 17.28 95.53
CA GLU A 581 -16.51 17.06 96.96
C GLU A 581 -17.69 16.29 97.56
N ILE A 582 -17.40 15.41 98.52
CA ILE A 582 -18.40 14.58 99.21
C ILE A 582 -18.58 15.12 100.62
N ASP A 583 -19.78 15.53 100.98
CA ASP A 583 -20.11 15.93 102.35
C ASP A 583 -20.88 14.80 103.05
N LEU A 584 -20.29 14.23 104.10
CA LEU A 584 -20.92 13.18 104.90
C LEU A 584 -21.70 13.74 106.10
N GLY A 585 -21.78 15.06 106.23
CA GLY A 585 -22.50 15.75 107.30
C GLY A 585 -21.87 15.61 108.68
N ILE A 586 -22.64 15.99 109.71
CA ILE A 586 -22.19 16.04 111.11
C ILE A 586 -22.40 14.67 111.78
N LYS A 587 -21.39 14.18 112.51
CA LYS A 587 -21.48 12.96 113.33
C LYS A 587 -21.22 13.29 114.80
N GLY A 588 -22.16 12.94 115.68
CA GLY A 588 -22.00 13.10 117.13
C GLY A 588 -21.01 12.09 117.72
N VAL A 589 -20.08 12.56 118.56
CA VAL A 589 -19.07 11.74 119.24
C VAL A 589 -19.09 12.07 120.74
N PRO A 590 -19.80 11.30 121.58
CA PRO A 590 -19.87 11.57 123.01
C PRO A 590 -18.63 11.04 123.74
N GLY A 591 -18.05 11.83 124.65
CA GLY A 591 -16.99 11.41 125.58
C GLY A 591 -17.41 11.77 126.99
N GLY A 592 -17.44 10.82 127.93
CA GLY A 592 -18.04 11.05 129.25
C GLY A 592 -17.43 12.23 130.03
N SER A 593 -16.30 11.99 130.69
CA SER A 593 -15.65 12.97 131.58
C SER A 593 -14.41 13.67 130.99
N ALA A 594 -14.10 13.40 129.73
CA ALA A 594 -12.97 13.98 128.99
C ALA A 594 -13.30 14.05 127.48
N GLU A 595 -12.64 14.95 126.75
CA GLU A 595 -12.82 15.07 125.29
C GLU A 595 -12.56 13.72 124.60
N PRO A 596 -13.51 13.19 123.81
CA PRO A 596 -13.31 11.95 123.08
C PRO A 596 -12.31 12.14 121.93
N PRO A 597 -11.51 11.11 121.60
CA PRO A 597 -10.64 11.16 120.42
C PRO A 597 -11.49 11.26 119.14
N THR A 598 -11.02 12.03 118.16
CA THR A 598 -11.68 12.16 116.86
C THR A 598 -11.65 10.80 116.14
N PRO A 599 -12.79 10.25 115.68
CA PRO A 599 -12.80 8.98 114.94
C PRO A 599 -11.94 9.02 113.67
N ASP A 600 -11.14 7.98 113.44
CA ASP A 600 -10.45 7.79 112.15
C ASP A 600 -11.32 6.94 111.22
N GLU A 601 -12.05 7.62 110.33
CA GLU A 601 -12.92 6.99 109.33
C GLU A 601 -12.26 6.85 107.95
N THR A 602 -10.92 6.79 107.87
CA THR A 602 -10.20 6.75 106.58
C THR A 602 -10.73 5.68 105.63
N SER A 603 -11.00 4.45 106.10
CA SER A 603 -11.53 3.38 105.24
C SER A 603 -12.94 3.69 104.72
N LEU A 604 -13.78 4.34 105.53
CA LEU A 604 -15.11 4.79 105.10
C LEU A 604 -14.99 5.93 104.09
N PHE A 605 -14.14 6.94 104.35
CA PHE A 605 -13.93 8.07 103.45
C PHE A 605 -13.34 7.61 102.11
N GLN A 606 -12.40 6.66 102.12
CA GLN A 606 -11.86 6.03 100.91
C GLN A 606 -12.96 5.32 100.12
N SER A 607 -13.79 4.49 100.77
CA SER A 607 -14.89 3.79 100.08
C SER A 607 -15.93 4.72 99.46
N LYS A 608 -16.19 5.88 100.09
CA LYS A 608 -17.11 6.90 99.58
C LYS A 608 -16.50 7.70 98.43
N ALA A 609 -15.23 8.07 98.54
CA ALA A 609 -14.48 8.69 97.44
C ALA A 609 -14.40 7.76 96.21
N GLU A 610 -14.14 6.47 96.42
CA GLU A 610 -14.09 5.47 95.35
C GLU A 610 -15.44 5.24 94.66
N ALA A 611 -16.55 5.33 95.40
CA ALA A 611 -17.89 5.20 94.84
C ALA A 611 -18.34 6.44 94.03
N GLU A 612 -17.80 7.63 94.35
CA GLU A 612 -18.16 8.88 93.67
C GLU A 612 -17.43 9.07 92.33
N VAL A 613 -16.17 8.64 92.24
CA VAL A 613 -15.35 8.81 91.03
C VAL A 613 -15.62 7.66 90.04
N ARG A 614 -16.28 7.97 88.93
CA ARG A 614 -16.47 7.03 87.81
C ARG A 614 -15.16 6.75 87.07
N GLU A 615 -15.20 5.78 86.15
CA GLU A 615 -14.06 5.49 85.26
C GLU A 615 -13.81 6.68 84.31
N ASN A 616 -12.54 6.89 83.94
CA ASN A 616 -12.19 7.94 82.97
C ASN A 616 -12.73 7.56 81.58
N THR A 617 -13.08 8.56 80.79
CA THR A 617 -13.34 8.36 79.38
C THR A 617 -12.04 8.38 78.60
N VAL A 618 -11.84 7.38 77.76
CA VAL A 618 -10.69 7.23 76.88
C VAL A 618 -11.13 7.13 75.43
N ASN A 619 -10.28 7.55 74.51
CA ASN A 619 -10.51 7.41 73.07
C ASN A 619 -9.20 7.05 72.35
N ASN A 620 -9.30 6.15 71.37
CA ASN A 620 -8.18 5.91 70.47
C ASN A 620 -7.96 7.14 69.56
N ASP A 621 -6.85 7.10 68.83
CA ASP A 621 -6.76 7.79 67.55
C ASP A 621 -7.86 7.32 66.58
N LYS A 622 -8.00 8.01 65.44
CA LYS A 622 -8.95 7.63 64.39
C LYS A 622 -8.22 7.01 63.21
N VAL A 623 -8.68 5.86 62.74
CA VAL A 623 -8.34 5.33 61.41
C VAL A 623 -9.57 4.70 60.78
N THR A 624 -9.94 5.18 59.60
CA THR A 624 -10.97 4.60 58.75
C THR A 624 -10.35 4.26 57.39
N PHE A 625 -10.44 2.99 56.98
CA PHE A 625 -9.91 2.51 55.72
C PHE A 625 -11.03 1.89 54.89
N ASN A 626 -11.25 2.38 53.66
CA ASN A 626 -12.35 1.96 52.79
C ASN A 626 -13.73 1.92 53.52
N GLY A 627 -13.99 2.92 54.36
CA GLY A 627 -15.21 3.02 55.17
C GLY A 627 -15.25 2.14 56.42
N ALA A 628 -14.32 1.20 56.60
CA ALA A 628 -14.22 0.36 57.80
C ALA A 628 -13.41 1.08 58.89
N THR A 629 -13.95 1.11 60.11
CA THR A 629 -13.24 1.67 61.27
C THR A 629 -12.17 0.69 61.76
N ILE A 630 -10.91 1.09 61.64
CA ILE A 630 -9.74 0.34 62.13
C ILE A 630 -9.38 0.80 63.55
N LEU A 631 -9.41 2.10 63.80
CA LEU A 631 -9.29 2.70 65.12
C LEU A 631 -10.49 3.60 65.37
N ASP A 632 -11.29 3.24 66.38
CA ASP A 632 -12.51 3.95 66.74
C ASP A 632 -12.21 5.05 67.79
N PRO A 633 -12.39 6.34 67.46
CA PRO A 633 -12.16 7.44 68.38
C PRO A 633 -13.35 7.67 69.33
N ALA A 634 -14.39 6.82 69.31
CA ALA A 634 -15.53 6.97 70.20
C ALA A 634 -15.09 6.94 71.68
N PRO A 635 -15.55 7.90 72.50
CA PRO A 635 -15.25 7.93 73.92
C PRO A 635 -15.86 6.72 74.64
N VAL A 636 -15.04 5.97 75.37
CA VAL A 636 -15.46 4.80 76.17
C VAL A 636 -14.82 4.81 77.55
N GLU A 637 -15.39 4.09 78.51
CA GLU A 637 -14.84 4.03 79.86
C GLU A 637 -13.60 3.13 79.94
N LYS A 638 -12.54 3.61 80.62
CA LYS A 638 -11.33 2.89 81.06
C LYS A 638 -10.40 2.34 79.98
N THR A 639 -10.90 1.58 79.01
CA THR A 639 -10.08 0.88 78.01
C THR A 639 -10.74 0.97 76.64
N ALA A 640 -10.04 1.61 75.71
CA ALA A 640 -10.52 1.78 74.35
C ALA A 640 -10.47 0.45 73.58
N PRO A 641 -11.35 0.26 72.55
CA PRO A 641 -11.35 -0.92 71.71
C PRO A 641 -9.97 -1.21 71.11
N ARG A 642 -9.66 -2.50 70.97
CA ARG A 642 -8.46 -2.95 70.25
C ARG A 642 -8.59 -2.58 68.76
N PRO A 643 -7.49 -2.20 68.07
CA PRO A 643 -7.51 -1.89 66.66
C PRO A 643 -8.02 -3.08 65.83
N GLY A 644 -8.79 -2.78 64.78
CA GLY A 644 -9.12 -3.72 63.72
C GLY A 644 -7.92 -4.01 62.80
N THR A 645 -8.16 -4.80 61.75
CA THR A 645 -7.15 -5.15 60.75
C THR A 645 -7.44 -4.46 59.42
N ILE A 646 -6.42 -3.87 58.79
CA ILE A 646 -6.52 -3.48 57.39
C ILE A 646 -6.66 -4.77 56.54
N PRO A 647 -7.66 -4.87 55.66
CA PRO A 647 -7.83 -6.04 54.79
C PRO A 647 -6.59 -6.34 53.95
N GLN A 648 -6.38 -7.60 53.60
CA GLN A 648 -5.30 -7.99 52.67
C GLN A 648 -5.67 -7.53 51.24
N PRO A 649 -4.75 -6.86 50.51
CA PRO A 649 -5.03 -6.39 49.16
C PRO A 649 -5.16 -7.54 48.15
N GLY A 650 -6.11 -7.42 47.23
CA GLY A 650 -6.21 -8.27 46.04
C GLY A 650 -5.22 -7.86 44.95
N MET A 651 -5.26 -8.54 43.80
CA MET A 651 -4.61 -8.07 42.58
C MET A 651 -5.54 -7.09 41.86
N ILE A 652 -4.97 -6.09 41.19
CA ILE A 652 -5.73 -5.24 40.26
C ILE A 652 -6.34 -6.09 39.13
N GLY A 653 -7.44 -5.60 38.55
CA GLY A 653 -8.02 -6.22 37.35
C GLY A 653 -7.07 -6.16 36.14
N ASP A 654 -7.24 -7.10 35.21
CA ASP A 654 -6.36 -7.27 34.05
C ASP A 654 -6.26 -6.03 33.15
N ASP A 655 -7.28 -5.17 33.15
CA ASP A 655 -7.36 -3.96 32.33
C ASP A 655 -6.88 -2.68 33.03
N VAL A 656 -6.50 -2.78 34.31
CA VAL A 656 -6.12 -1.60 35.10
C VAL A 656 -4.82 -1.00 34.58
N LEU A 657 -3.76 -1.79 34.45
CA LEU A 657 -2.49 -1.36 33.84
C LEU A 657 -2.31 -2.11 32.53
N TYR A 658 -3.08 -1.70 31.51
CA TYR A 658 -3.12 -2.31 30.19
C TYR A 658 -3.14 -1.25 29.10
N GLN A 659 -2.33 -1.45 28.07
CA GLN A 659 -2.33 -0.65 26.85
C GLN A 659 -2.05 -1.55 25.66
N ASN A 660 -2.87 -1.45 24.62
CA ASN A 660 -2.71 -2.16 23.35
C ASN A 660 -2.46 -1.19 22.19
N ARG A 661 -2.40 -1.72 20.97
CA ARG A 661 -2.15 -0.94 19.74
C ARG A 661 -0.83 -0.17 19.81
N LEU A 662 0.18 -0.79 20.42
CA LEU A 662 1.54 -0.28 20.48
C LEU A 662 2.28 -0.70 19.21
N THR A 663 2.03 0.01 18.10
CA THR A 663 2.55 -0.36 16.78
C THR A 663 4.07 -0.28 16.72
N ILE A 664 4.71 -1.35 16.28
CA ILE A 664 6.17 -1.39 16.07
C ILE A 664 6.51 -0.53 14.85
N LYS A 665 7.34 0.49 15.05
CA LYS A 665 7.72 1.42 13.98
C LYS A 665 8.47 0.69 12.84
N ASN A 666 8.03 0.90 11.60
CA ASN A 666 8.61 0.31 10.39
C ASN A 666 10.07 0.68 10.07
N THR A 667 10.69 1.55 10.85
CA THR A 667 12.13 1.89 10.74
C THR A 667 13.01 1.07 11.68
N LEU A 668 12.43 0.27 12.57
CA LEU A 668 13.17 -0.58 13.49
C LEU A 668 13.71 -1.80 12.76
N MET A 669 15.03 -1.89 12.66
CA MET A 669 15.72 -3.02 12.06
C MET A 669 15.43 -4.32 12.82
N ASN A 670 15.43 -5.42 12.06
CA ASN A 670 15.44 -6.76 12.62
C ASN A 670 16.46 -6.90 13.77
N LYS A 671 15.99 -7.27 14.97
CA LYS A 671 16.84 -7.44 16.16
C LYS A 671 16.28 -8.52 17.09
N ALA A 672 17.09 -9.54 17.37
CA ALA A 672 16.70 -10.66 18.22
C ALA A 672 16.75 -10.33 19.71
N ASN A 673 15.85 -10.96 20.49
CA ASN A 673 15.91 -11.06 21.95
C ASN A 673 16.12 -9.72 22.66
N GLN A 674 15.43 -8.67 22.23
CA GLN A 674 15.53 -7.37 22.89
C GLN A 674 14.88 -7.44 24.27
N PRO A 675 15.61 -7.11 25.34
CA PRO A 675 15.12 -7.26 26.70
C PRO A 675 13.99 -6.26 26.97
N THR A 676 12.98 -6.71 27.70
CA THR A 676 11.93 -5.85 28.23
C THR A 676 12.17 -5.60 29.71
N THR A 677 12.14 -4.33 30.12
CA THR A 677 12.27 -3.92 31.52
C THR A 677 11.02 -3.15 31.94
N GLY A 678 10.72 -3.11 33.24
CA GLY A 678 9.64 -2.27 33.73
C GLY A 678 9.80 -1.86 35.18
N GLU A 679 9.06 -0.83 35.57
CA GLU A 679 8.97 -0.29 36.94
C GLU A 679 7.51 0.05 37.25
N ILE A 680 7.01 -0.34 38.40
CA ILE A 680 5.70 0.10 38.91
C ILE A 680 5.89 1.11 40.05
N THR A 681 5.09 2.16 40.05
CA THR A 681 5.10 3.21 41.07
C THR A 681 3.81 3.17 41.88
N TYR A 682 3.96 3.20 43.21
CA TYR A 682 2.89 3.28 44.19
C TYR A 682 2.96 4.62 44.93
N GLY A 683 1.87 5.39 44.88
CA GLY A 683 1.76 6.70 45.53
C GLY A 683 1.26 6.60 46.95
N LEU A 684 1.90 7.30 47.89
CA LEU A 684 1.46 7.36 49.29
C LEU A 684 0.13 8.11 49.41
N LEU A 685 -0.86 7.51 50.06
CA LEU A 685 -2.15 8.16 50.27
C LEU A 685 -2.07 9.30 51.30
N PRO A 686 -2.84 10.38 51.08
CA PRO A 686 -3.10 11.38 52.12
C PRO A 686 -3.72 10.72 53.37
N GLY A 687 -3.40 11.25 54.56
CA GLY A 687 -3.81 10.65 55.84
C GLY A 687 -2.87 9.57 56.36
N ASN A 688 -1.66 9.47 55.82
CA ASN A 688 -0.57 8.73 56.46
C ASN A 688 -0.09 9.45 57.75
N VAL A 689 0.47 8.68 58.69
CA VAL A 689 1.00 9.20 59.96
C VAL A 689 2.41 8.68 60.13
N ASN A 690 3.38 9.59 60.29
CA ASN A 690 4.82 9.27 60.28
C ASN A 690 5.21 8.39 59.08
N GLY A 691 4.59 8.63 57.92
CA GLY A 691 4.74 7.81 56.71
C GLY A 691 5.97 8.14 55.87
N GLY A 692 6.23 7.31 54.85
CA GLY A 692 7.38 7.42 53.94
C GLY A 692 7.17 8.30 52.71
N GLN A 693 7.80 7.93 51.60
CA GLN A 693 7.65 8.53 50.27
C GLN A 693 7.01 7.50 49.31
N ASP A 694 6.62 7.94 48.12
CA ASP A 694 6.18 7.06 47.03
C ASP A 694 7.17 5.91 46.79
N GLN A 695 6.66 4.72 46.51
CA GLN A 695 7.44 3.50 46.37
C GLN A 695 7.57 3.09 44.90
N LYS A 696 8.72 2.55 44.53
CA LYS A 696 9.02 2.06 43.17
C LYS A 696 9.54 0.65 43.25
N PHE A 697 9.04 -0.22 42.37
CA PHE A 697 9.43 -1.62 42.32
C PHE A 697 9.75 -2.04 40.89
N PRO A 698 10.87 -2.77 40.66
CA PRO A 698 11.17 -3.32 39.35
C PRO A 698 10.19 -4.44 39.00
N ILE A 699 9.82 -4.52 37.72
CA ILE A 699 9.01 -5.60 37.17
C ILE A 699 9.96 -6.64 36.57
N LEU A 700 10.13 -7.76 37.27
CA LEU A 700 11.07 -8.80 36.87
C LEU A 700 10.42 -9.82 35.95
N GLY A 701 11.22 -10.40 35.04
CA GLY A 701 10.79 -11.54 34.21
C GLY A 701 9.85 -11.22 33.06
N ILE A 702 9.80 -9.97 32.59
CA ILE A 702 9.06 -9.64 31.36
C ILE A 702 9.74 -10.31 30.16
N ASN A 703 8.97 -10.88 29.24
CA ASN A 703 9.49 -11.55 28.05
C ASN A 703 10.29 -10.60 27.15
N SER A 704 11.28 -11.12 26.42
CA SER A 704 11.96 -10.38 25.37
C SER A 704 11.11 -10.27 24.10
N VAL A 705 11.46 -9.32 23.22
CA VAL A 705 10.84 -9.14 21.90
C VAL A 705 11.90 -9.27 20.81
N THR A 706 11.63 -10.08 19.80
CA THR A 706 12.44 -10.25 18.59
C THR A 706 11.71 -9.55 17.45
N VAL A 707 12.27 -8.45 16.93
CA VAL A 707 11.73 -7.79 15.74
C VAL A 707 12.25 -8.51 14.51
N HIS A 708 11.35 -9.01 13.66
CA HIS A 708 11.70 -9.71 12.42
C HIS A 708 10.65 -9.48 11.33
N THR A 709 10.92 -8.55 10.42
CA THR A 709 10.04 -8.20 9.31
C THR A 709 10.29 -9.14 8.11
N PRO A 710 9.29 -9.95 7.69
CA PRO A 710 9.47 -10.98 6.68
C PRO A 710 9.29 -10.44 5.27
N VAL A 711 10.13 -10.91 4.35
CA VAL A 711 9.96 -10.79 2.90
C VAL A 711 10.31 -12.12 2.24
N VAL A 712 9.62 -12.41 1.13
CA VAL A 712 9.81 -13.61 0.31
C VAL A 712 10.00 -13.21 -1.15
N ASN A 713 10.60 -14.09 -1.95
CA ASN A 713 10.84 -13.90 -3.37
C ASN A 713 10.81 -15.26 -4.08
N TYR A 714 9.70 -15.53 -4.77
CA TYR A 714 9.50 -16.74 -5.57
C TYR A 714 9.19 -16.31 -6.99
N ALA A 715 10.17 -15.66 -7.62
CA ALA A 715 9.97 -15.00 -8.89
C ALA A 715 9.82 -16.01 -10.03
N TRP A 716 9.16 -15.58 -11.09
CA TRP A 716 8.93 -16.41 -12.26
C TRP A 716 8.98 -15.56 -13.53
N VAL A 717 9.42 -16.18 -14.62
CA VAL A 717 9.45 -15.57 -15.96
C VAL A 717 8.67 -16.48 -16.90
N SER A 718 7.82 -15.90 -17.74
CA SER A 718 7.05 -16.64 -18.74
C SER A 718 7.93 -17.35 -19.75
N ASP A 719 7.52 -18.56 -20.12
CA ASP A 719 8.22 -19.43 -21.08
C ASP A 719 7.46 -19.51 -22.41
N ASP A 720 8.04 -18.95 -23.48
CA ASP A 720 7.43 -18.86 -24.81
C ASP A 720 7.80 -20.06 -25.71
N GLN A 721 7.57 -21.27 -25.20
CA GLN A 721 7.81 -22.53 -25.92
C GLN A 721 7.16 -22.61 -27.31
N PRO A 722 5.92 -22.12 -27.54
CA PRO A 722 5.28 -22.23 -28.86
C PRO A 722 6.04 -21.53 -30.00
N HIS A 723 6.98 -20.65 -29.67
CA HIS A 723 7.79 -19.87 -30.60
C HIS A 723 9.29 -20.28 -30.57
N ASN A 724 9.63 -21.37 -29.89
CA ASN A 724 11.00 -21.86 -29.73
C ASN A 724 11.42 -22.81 -30.87
N GLN A 725 12.20 -22.29 -31.83
CA GLN A 725 12.68 -23.03 -33.01
C GLN A 725 13.98 -23.82 -32.79
N LYS A 726 14.51 -23.92 -31.56
CA LYS A 726 15.80 -24.57 -31.30
C LYS A 726 15.80 -26.04 -31.71
N THR A 727 16.89 -26.50 -32.30
CA THR A 727 17.13 -27.94 -32.54
C THR A 727 17.13 -28.73 -31.23
N THR A 728 17.65 -28.15 -30.15
CA THR A 728 17.69 -28.76 -28.82
C THR A 728 17.32 -27.68 -27.80
N PRO A 729 16.02 -27.55 -27.46
CA PRO A 729 15.54 -26.64 -26.42
C PRO A 729 16.07 -27.03 -25.02
N ASP A 730 16.32 -26.06 -24.16
CA ASP A 730 16.65 -26.29 -22.74
C ASP A 730 15.37 -26.27 -21.88
N PRO A 731 14.89 -27.40 -21.36
CA PRO A 731 13.65 -27.45 -20.57
C PRO A 731 13.79 -26.84 -19.17
N THR A 732 15.01 -26.49 -18.74
CA THR A 732 15.28 -25.89 -17.42
C THR A 732 15.28 -24.36 -17.44
N ARG A 733 15.06 -23.76 -18.62
CA ARG A 733 15.11 -22.32 -18.85
C ARG A 733 13.84 -21.85 -19.52
N ALA A 734 13.31 -20.71 -19.09
CA ALA A 734 12.22 -20.07 -19.81
C ALA A 734 12.74 -19.50 -21.15
N ALA A 735 12.07 -19.84 -22.25
CA ALA A 735 12.37 -19.33 -23.57
C ALA A 735 11.86 -17.89 -23.72
N LEU A 736 12.77 -16.96 -24.00
CA LEU A 736 12.46 -15.58 -24.35
C LEU A 736 12.79 -15.33 -25.81
N ILE A 737 11.79 -14.97 -26.60
CA ILE A 737 11.93 -14.83 -28.05
C ILE A 737 12.14 -13.36 -28.44
N LEU A 738 13.13 -13.09 -29.30
CA LEU A 738 13.42 -11.74 -29.78
C LEU A 738 12.19 -11.09 -30.46
N GLU A 739 11.96 -9.82 -30.16
CA GLU A 739 10.80 -9.03 -30.62
C GLU A 739 9.44 -9.48 -30.09
N ARG A 740 9.41 -10.21 -28.97
CA ARG A 740 8.17 -10.65 -28.33
C ARG A 740 8.07 -10.18 -26.87
N PRO A 741 6.83 -9.98 -26.37
CA PRO A 741 6.62 -9.67 -24.97
C PRO A 741 6.83 -10.92 -24.09
N PHE A 742 7.22 -10.70 -22.85
CA PHE A 742 7.28 -11.73 -21.81
C PHE A 742 6.82 -11.14 -20.48
N ILE A 743 6.38 -12.00 -19.56
CA ILE A 743 5.85 -11.61 -18.26
C ILE A 743 6.87 -12.02 -17.18
N VAL A 744 7.13 -11.08 -16.29
CA VAL A 744 7.79 -11.34 -15.01
C VAL A 744 6.73 -11.36 -13.92
N ARG A 745 6.74 -12.37 -13.06
CA ARG A 745 5.90 -12.45 -11.87
C ARG A 745 6.76 -12.38 -10.61
N ILE A 746 6.47 -11.41 -9.73
CA ILE A 746 7.12 -11.27 -8.42
C ILE A 746 6.03 -11.34 -7.34
N PRO A 747 5.73 -12.54 -6.82
CA PRO A 747 4.72 -12.71 -5.78
C PRO A 747 5.18 -12.11 -4.45
N THR A 748 4.23 -11.61 -3.67
CA THR A 748 4.41 -11.21 -2.26
C THR A 748 4.10 -12.34 -1.30
N SER A 749 3.55 -13.45 -1.83
CA SER A 749 3.19 -14.64 -1.08
C SER A 749 4.20 -15.77 -1.27
N GLY A 750 4.41 -16.55 -0.22
CA GLY A 750 5.22 -17.76 -0.29
C GLY A 750 5.63 -18.26 1.09
N GLN A 751 6.38 -19.36 1.12
CA GLN A 751 6.86 -19.95 2.36
C GLN A 751 7.98 -19.07 2.99
N HIS A 752 7.85 -18.78 4.28
CA HIS A 752 8.90 -18.20 5.11
C HIS A 752 9.30 -19.21 6.20
N LEU A 753 9.45 -18.80 7.45
CA LEU A 753 9.72 -19.67 8.60
C LEU A 753 8.55 -20.64 8.86
N ASP A 754 8.85 -21.77 9.51
CA ASP A 754 7.85 -22.78 9.85
C ASP A 754 6.83 -22.25 10.87
N VAL A 755 5.53 -22.29 10.53
CA VAL A 755 4.44 -21.73 11.35
C VAL A 755 4.31 -22.38 12.72
N ALA A 756 4.69 -23.66 12.85
CA ALA A 756 4.62 -24.35 14.14
C ALA A 756 5.67 -23.84 15.13
N SER A 757 6.81 -23.36 14.63
CA SER A 757 7.91 -22.81 15.43
C SER A 757 7.89 -21.27 15.51
N TYR A 758 7.31 -20.62 14.50
CA TYR A 758 7.19 -19.17 14.36
C TYR A 758 5.75 -18.81 13.98
N PRO A 759 4.81 -18.76 14.94
CA PRO A 759 3.42 -18.35 14.69
C PRO A 759 3.35 -17.00 13.97
N GLY A 760 2.45 -16.88 13.00
CA GLY A 760 2.31 -15.70 12.14
C GLY A 760 3.28 -15.67 10.95
N TYR A 761 4.29 -16.54 10.94
CA TYR A 761 5.11 -16.86 9.77
C TYR A 761 4.63 -18.16 9.14
N GLY A 762 5.04 -18.47 7.91
CA GLY A 762 4.58 -19.64 7.17
C GLY A 762 4.44 -19.36 5.68
N ASN A 763 3.49 -20.03 5.04
CA ASN A 763 3.10 -19.74 3.66
C ASN A 763 1.96 -18.72 3.65
N HIS A 764 2.30 -17.44 3.54
CA HIS A 764 1.35 -16.33 3.63
C HIS A 764 1.65 -15.25 2.59
N ASP A 765 0.74 -14.28 2.44
CA ASP A 765 1.01 -13.03 1.73
C ASP A 765 1.68 -12.02 2.67
N TYR A 766 2.88 -11.58 2.29
CA TYR A 766 3.71 -10.67 3.06
C TYR A 766 3.74 -9.25 2.49
N ALA A 767 2.86 -8.92 1.53
CA ALA A 767 2.84 -7.61 0.86
C ALA A 767 2.91 -6.41 1.82
N LYS A 768 2.24 -6.51 2.99
CA LYS A 768 2.25 -5.49 4.05
C LYS A 768 3.66 -5.05 4.46
N TYR A 769 4.63 -5.95 4.42
CA TYR A 769 5.98 -5.73 4.94
C TYR A 769 7.01 -5.36 3.87
N PHE A 770 6.58 -5.21 2.62
CA PHE A 770 7.47 -4.90 1.50
C PHE A 770 7.63 -3.39 1.37
N ARG A 771 8.89 -2.92 1.31
CA ARG A 771 9.20 -1.58 0.83
C ARG A 771 9.02 -1.48 -0.68
N ILE A 772 9.63 -2.43 -1.39
CA ILE A 772 9.78 -2.40 -2.84
C ILE A 772 10.16 -3.78 -3.38
N LYS A 773 9.72 -4.06 -4.62
CA LYS A 773 10.12 -5.23 -5.40
C LYS A 773 10.95 -4.77 -6.58
N GLN A 774 12.00 -5.52 -6.92
CA GLN A 774 12.89 -5.14 -8.01
C GLN A 774 13.27 -6.34 -8.89
N VAL A 775 13.41 -6.08 -10.19
CA VAL A 775 13.97 -7.01 -11.17
C VAL A 775 15.16 -6.36 -11.88
N ARG A 776 16.18 -7.15 -12.23
CA ARG A 776 17.33 -6.72 -13.02
C ARG A 776 17.62 -7.74 -14.11
N PHE A 777 17.57 -7.28 -15.36
CA PHE A 777 17.88 -8.09 -16.53
C PHE A 777 19.36 -7.97 -16.89
N PRO A 778 20.04 -9.05 -17.27
CA PRO A 778 21.40 -9.00 -17.79
C PRO A 778 21.49 -8.52 -19.25
N PHE A 779 20.34 -8.24 -19.87
CA PHE A 779 20.17 -7.74 -21.23
C PHE A 779 19.18 -6.57 -21.25
N ASP A 780 19.15 -5.85 -22.37
CA ASP A 780 18.24 -4.73 -22.59
C ASP A 780 16.78 -5.18 -22.69
N VAL A 781 15.86 -4.39 -22.13
CA VAL A 781 14.42 -4.61 -22.27
C VAL A 781 13.69 -3.28 -22.48
N TYR A 782 12.45 -3.35 -22.95
CA TYR A 782 11.48 -2.26 -22.79
C TYR A 782 10.42 -2.65 -21.77
N ASN A 783 9.74 -1.65 -21.19
CA ASN A 783 8.46 -1.89 -20.54
C ASN A 783 7.42 -2.45 -21.54
N GLY A 784 6.34 -3.06 -21.04
CA GLY A 784 5.34 -3.69 -21.91
C GLY A 784 4.71 -2.78 -22.97
N ALA A 785 4.58 -1.48 -22.69
CA ALA A 785 4.06 -0.47 -23.63
C ALA A 785 5.09 0.00 -24.68
N ARG A 786 6.35 -0.46 -24.58
CA ARG A 786 7.48 -0.03 -25.42
C ARG A 786 7.77 1.48 -25.37
N SER A 787 7.30 2.17 -24.33
CA SER A 787 7.49 3.61 -24.14
C SER A 787 8.77 3.94 -23.39
N GLN A 788 9.32 2.98 -22.64
CA GLN A 788 10.51 3.17 -21.82
C GLN A 788 11.55 2.09 -22.10
N PHE A 789 12.74 2.51 -22.51
CA PHE A 789 13.91 1.65 -22.63
C PHE A 789 14.60 1.47 -21.28
N ILE A 790 14.97 0.23 -20.97
CA ILE A 790 15.64 -0.17 -19.73
C ILE A 790 16.94 -0.88 -20.12
N PRO A 791 18.11 -0.22 -19.94
CA PRO A 791 19.40 -0.81 -20.24
C PRO A 791 19.68 -2.04 -19.36
N ALA A 792 20.45 -2.98 -19.91
CA ALA A 792 20.97 -4.12 -19.16
C ALA A 792 21.59 -3.72 -17.80
N LYS A 793 21.45 -4.58 -16.79
CA LYS A 793 21.97 -4.45 -15.43
C LYS A 793 21.40 -3.26 -14.65
N THR A 794 20.20 -2.82 -15.01
CA THR A 794 19.45 -1.78 -14.28
C THR A 794 18.38 -2.41 -13.41
N TRP A 795 18.31 -2.02 -12.13
CA TRP A 795 17.20 -2.40 -11.25
C TRP A 795 15.94 -1.62 -11.63
N VAL A 796 14.83 -2.34 -11.79
CA VAL A 796 13.52 -1.80 -12.13
C VAL A 796 12.60 -2.00 -10.94
N ASP A 797 11.99 -0.92 -10.47
CA ASP A 797 11.05 -0.95 -9.36
C ASP A 797 9.67 -1.42 -9.84
N ILE A 798 9.14 -2.44 -9.19
CA ILE A 798 7.81 -2.99 -9.42
C ILE A 798 6.92 -2.66 -8.22
N PRO A 799 5.74 -2.05 -8.42
CA PRO A 799 4.80 -1.80 -7.34
C PRO A 799 4.48 -3.07 -6.55
N VAL A 800 4.40 -3.00 -5.22
CA VAL A 800 4.20 -4.16 -4.34
C VAL A 800 2.95 -4.96 -4.73
N ASN A 801 1.84 -4.27 -4.99
CA ASN A 801 0.55 -4.88 -5.37
C ASN A 801 0.50 -5.37 -6.83
N GLN A 802 1.51 -5.09 -7.65
CA GLN A 802 1.59 -5.57 -9.03
C GLN A 802 2.38 -6.87 -9.07
N LEU A 803 1.69 -8.01 -9.17
CA LEU A 803 2.36 -9.32 -9.20
C LEU A 803 2.98 -9.62 -10.56
N ASP A 804 2.30 -9.28 -11.65
CA ASP A 804 2.73 -9.54 -13.03
C ASP A 804 3.13 -8.24 -13.74
N THR A 805 4.27 -8.23 -14.41
CA THR A 805 4.78 -7.10 -15.17
C THR A 805 5.20 -7.54 -16.57
N PRO A 806 4.57 -7.01 -17.63
CA PRO A 806 5.00 -7.28 -19.00
C PRO A 806 6.24 -6.46 -19.36
N PHE A 807 7.17 -7.12 -20.03
CA PHE A 807 8.35 -6.53 -20.67
C PHE A 807 8.38 -6.91 -22.14
N TYR A 808 9.18 -6.21 -22.93
CA TYR A 808 9.36 -6.49 -24.35
C TYR A 808 10.84 -6.63 -24.69
N LEU A 809 11.19 -7.73 -25.38
CA LEU A 809 12.57 -8.07 -25.70
C LEU A 809 13.01 -7.44 -27.05
N PRO A 810 13.97 -6.50 -27.07
CA PRO A 810 14.48 -5.90 -28.30
C PRO A 810 15.26 -6.90 -29.17
N VAL A 811 15.24 -6.70 -30.48
CA VAL A 811 15.88 -7.61 -31.44
C VAL A 811 17.41 -7.67 -31.36
N TRP A 812 18.06 -6.60 -30.87
CA TRP A 812 19.52 -6.50 -30.80
C TRP A 812 20.15 -7.18 -29.59
N VAL A 813 19.34 -7.75 -28.70
CA VAL A 813 19.85 -8.57 -27.59
C VAL A 813 20.53 -9.80 -28.17
N ASP A 814 21.72 -10.13 -27.65
CA ASP A 814 22.43 -11.33 -28.06
C ASP A 814 21.69 -12.58 -27.55
N GLU A 815 21.47 -13.54 -28.45
CA GLU A 815 20.96 -14.85 -28.07
C GLU A 815 21.92 -15.57 -27.11
N GLY A 816 21.38 -16.25 -26.09
CA GLY A 816 22.19 -16.97 -25.12
C GLY A 816 21.47 -17.28 -23.80
N ASN A 817 22.22 -17.89 -22.89
CA ASN A 817 21.75 -18.27 -21.56
C ASN A 817 21.99 -17.15 -20.56
N TYR A 818 20.95 -16.77 -19.83
CA TYR A 818 20.97 -15.65 -18.89
C TYR A 818 20.36 -16.05 -17.54
N GLN A 819 20.62 -15.19 -16.54
CA GLN A 819 20.00 -15.25 -15.22
C GLN A 819 19.37 -13.88 -14.94
N VAL A 820 18.05 -13.85 -14.76
CA VAL A 820 17.33 -12.64 -14.35
C VAL A 820 17.33 -12.60 -12.83
N GLU A 821 17.74 -11.47 -12.26
CA GLU A 821 17.87 -11.32 -10.81
C GLU A 821 16.68 -10.56 -10.24
N PHE A 822 16.22 -10.99 -9.08
CA PHE A 822 15.09 -10.43 -8.37
C PHE A 822 15.48 -10.13 -6.94
N ARG A 823 14.94 -9.05 -6.39
CA ARG A 823 15.02 -8.83 -4.95
C ARG A 823 13.81 -8.08 -4.40
N ASN A 824 13.36 -8.51 -3.24
CA ASN A 824 12.27 -7.92 -2.50
C ASN A 824 12.78 -7.41 -1.16
N ILE A 825 12.58 -6.13 -0.91
CA ILE A 825 13.21 -5.41 0.20
C ILE A 825 12.16 -5.12 1.28
N ALA A 826 12.45 -5.51 2.52
CA ALA A 826 11.57 -5.26 3.66
C ALA A 826 11.42 -3.76 3.96
N GLU A 827 10.27 -3.34 4.49
CA GLU A 827 9.99 -1.95 4.89
C GLU A 827 11.02 -1.40 5.89
N ASN A 828 11.53 -2.25 6.76
CA ASN A 828 12.52 -1.92 7.78
C ASN A 828 13.97 -2.15 7.35
N ALA A 829 14.21 -2.40 6.06
CA ALA A 829 15.56 -2.61 5.56
C ALA A 829 16.41 -1.34 5.75
N PRO A 830 17.61 -1.43 6.35
CA PRO A 830 18.55 -0.32 6.41
C PRO A 830 19.02 0.12 5.02
N ALA A 831 19.80 1.21 4.94
CA ALA A 831 20.44 1.63 3.69
C ALA A 831 21.46 0.57 3.19
N ASN A 832 22.22 -0.02 4.11
CA ASN A 832 23.14 -1.12 3.83
C ASN A 832 22.49 -2.43 4.30
N PHE A 833 22.09 -3.28 3.37
CA PHE A 833 21.42 -4.54 3.67
C PHE A 833 22.17 -5.72 3.06
N THR A 834 21.81 -6.93 3.52
CA THR A 834 22.25 -8.20 2.93
C THR A 834 21.03 -8.98 2.45
N GLU A 835 21.25 -9.86 1.49
CA GLU A 835 20.21 -10.61 0.79
C GLU A 835 20.29 -12.10 1.13
N GLN A 836 19.15 -12.79 1.11
CA GLN A 836 19.04 -14.23 1.28
C GLN A 836 18.15 -14.80 0.18
N GLN A 837 18.51 -15.97 -0.35
CA GLN A 837 17.72 -16.68 -1.35
C GLN A 837 16.31 -17.02 -0.80
N ASP A 838 15.29 -16.82 -1.63
CA ASP A 838 13.86 -17.12 -1.45
C ASP A 838 13.13 -16.35 -0.33
N ALA A 839 13.73 -16.22 0.85
CA ALA A 839 13.12 -15.58 2.01
C ALA A 839 14.18 -15.13 3.00
N ASN A 840 13.97 -13.99 3.68
CA ASN A 840 14.90 -13.49 4.69
C ASN A 840 14.76 -14.22 6.05
N THR A 841 14.75 -15.56 6.06
CA THR A 841 14.55 -16.37 7.27
C THR A 841 15.63 -16.18 8.34
N ASN A 842 16.84 -15.78 7.96
CA ASN A 842 17.86 -15.34 8.90
C ASN A 842 17.71 -13.83 9.14
N LEU A 843 17.53 -13.49 10.41
CA LEU A 843 17.24 -12.16 10.93
C LEU A 843 18.28 -11.08 10.53
N THR A 844 19.51 -11.48 10.15
CA THR A 844 20.54 -10.56 9.62
C THR A 844 20.21 -9.98 8.25
N HIS A 845 19.31 -10.63 7.49
CA HIS A 845 18.92 -10.23 6.14
C HIS A 845 17.60 -9.45 6.14
N HIS A 846 17.50 -8.46 5.26
CA HIS A 846 16.30 -7.63 5.07
C HIS A 846 15.74 -7.72 3.65
N VAL A 847 16.34 -8.61 2.85
CA VAL A 847 16.03 -8.74 1.43
C VAL A 847 15.94 -10.23 1.09
N ALA A 848 14.87 -10.60 0.41
CA ALA A 848 14.74 -11.91 -0.23
C ALA A 848 15.13 -11.78 -1.71
N ALA A 849 16.11 -12.55 -2.15
CA ALA A 849 16.62 -12.56 -3.52
C ALA A 849 16.20 -13.85 -4.24
N ASP A 850 16.13 -13.78 -5.56
CA ASP A 850 15.89 -14.95 -6.40
C ASP A 850 16.54 -14.74 -7.78
N THR A 851 16.81 -15.84 -8.49
CA THR A 851 17.34 -15.82 -9.85
C THR A 851 16.60 -16.81 -10.72
N VAL A 852 16.07 -16.34 -11.85
CA VAL A 852 15.37 -17.20 -12.81
C VAL A 852 16.22 -17.36 -14.08
N ALA A 853 16.43 -18.61 -14.47
CA ALA A 853 17.19 -18.96 -15.66
C ALA A 853 16.34 -18.82 -16.92
N VAL A 854 16.87 -18.09 -17.89
CA VAL A 854 16.20 -17.83 -19.19
C VAL A 854 17.16 -18.11 -20.34
N GLU A 855 16.61 -18.42 -21.52
CA GLU A 855 17.35 -18.49 -22.79
C GLU A 855 16.74 -17.48 -23.77
N VAL A 856 17.55 -16.57 -24.29
CA VAL A 856 17.14 -15.65 -25.36
C VAL A 856 17.38 -16.31 -26.72
N ILE A 857 16.33 -16.40 -27.53
CA ILE A 857 16.31 -17.19 -28.77
C ILE A 857 15.84 -16.33 -29.95
N GLY A 858 16.55 -16.46 -31.07
CA GLY A 858 16.22 -15.84 -32.35
C GLY A 858 15.11 -16.58 -33.09
N ARG A 859 14.87 -16.19 -34.35
CA ARG A 859 13.85 -16.83 -35.20
C ARG A 859 14.31 -16.96 -36.64
N LEU A 860 13.79 -17.96 -37.34
CA LEU A 860 13.94 -18.25 -38.77
C LEU A 860 12.53 -18.28 -39.39
N TYR A 861 12.22 -17.39 -40.33
CA TYR A 861 10.84 -17.09 -40.74
C TYR A 861 10.74 -16.44 -42.11
N ASP A 862 9.50 -16.16 -42.55
CA ASP A 862 9.18 -15.43 -43.78
C ASP A 862 9.78 -16.09 -45.04
N PHE A 863 9.76 -17.42 -45.18
CA PHE A 863 10.13 -18.05 -46.44
C PHE A 863 9.10 -17.69 -47.54
N HIS A 864 9.57 -17.17 -48.67
CA HIS A 864 8.71 -16.91 -49.82
C HIS A 864 9.44 -16.93 -51.16
N ILE A 865 8.71 -17.26 -52.22
CA ILE A 865 9.19 -17.17 -53.60
C ILE A 865 8.94 -15.74 -54.13
N THR A 866 10.00 -15.12 -54.64
CA THR A 866 10.02 -13.74 -55.13
C THR A 866 9.98 -13.58 -56.63
N ASP A 867 10.42 -14.60 -57.39
CA ASP A 867 10.37 -14.59 -58.85
C ASP A 867 10.49 -16.03 -59.38
N ILE A 868 9.91 -16.29 -60.56
CA ILE A 868 10.07 -17.55 -61.29
C ILE A 868 10.54 -17.22 -62.71
N SER A 869 11.59 -17.92 -63.18
CA SER A 869 12.20 -17.66 -64.49
C SER A 869 11.44 -18.24 -65.69
N ASP A 870 10.49 -19.14 -65.45
CA ASP A 870 9.57 -19.66 -66.46
C ASP A 870 8.72 -18.53 -67.03
N TYR A 871 8.69 -18.40 -68.36
CA TYR A 871 7.98 -17.32 -69.05
C TYR A 871 6.49 -17.28 -68.76
N ASN A 872 5.88 -18.43 -68.41
CA ASN A 872 4.48 -18.48 -68.01
C ASN A 872 4.19 -17.71 -66.73
N TRP A 873 5.20 -17.44 -65.90
CA TRP A 873 5.05 -16.79 -64.59
C TRP A 873 5.56 -15.34 -64.58
N GLU A 874 6.13 -14.87 -65.69
CA GLU A 874 6.78 -13.56 -65.76
C GLU A 874 5.82 -12.41 -65.43
N ASN A 875 4.59 -12.46 -65.93
CA ASN A 875 3.55 -11.45 -65.67
C ASN A 875 3.03 -11.44 -64.22
N VAL A 876 3.33 -12.46 -63.43
CA VAL A 876 2.97 -12.51 -62.00
C VAL A 876 3.94 -11.66 -61.19
N PHE A 877 5.23 -11.83 -61.44
CA PHE A 877 6.30 -11.21 -60.65
C PHE A 877 6.82 -9.91 -61.24
N ARG A 878 6.61 -9.66 -62.54
CA ARG A 878 7.19 -8.51 -63.26
C ARG A 878 6.11 -7.68 -63.93
N LYS A 879 6.21 -6.35 -63.84
CA LYS A 879 5.20 -5.42 -64.37
C LYS A 879 5.00 -5.52 -65.89
N ARG A 880 6.05 -5.93 -66.61
CA ARG A 880 6.05 -6.11 -68.07
C ARG A 880 6.95 -7.29 -68.42
N MET A 881 6.61 -8.05 -69.45
CA MET A 881 7.48 -9.10 -69.98
C MET A 881 8.86 -8.55 -70.34
N GLY A 882 9.92 -9.28 -69.99
CA GLY A 882 11.33 -8.90 -70.09
C GLY A 882 11.81 -7.87 -69.05
N SER A 883 10.93 -7.14 -68.36
CA SER A 883 11.30 -6.06 -67.43
C SER A 883 11.86 -6.61 -66.10
N PRO A 884 12.86 -5.93 -65.48
CA PRO A 884 13.30 -6.29 -64.14
C PRO A 884 12.39 -5.74 -63.03
N GLU A 885 11.49 -4.82 -63.35
CA GLU A 885 10.63 -4.14 -62.37
C GLU A 885 9.61 -5.11 -61.75
N PRO A 886 9.66 -5.33 -60.42
CA PRO A 886 8.78 -6.28 -59.77
C PRO A 886 7.36 -5.73 -59.61
N THR A 887 6.36 -6.61 -59.61
CA THR A 887 4.96 -6.28 -59.25
C THR A 887 4.78 -6.05 -57.75
N GLY A 888 5.71 -6.56 -56.94
CA GLY A 888 5.59 -6.62 -55.47
C GLY A 888 4.89 -7.89 -54.97
N VAL A 889 4.44 -8.76 -55.88
CA VAL A 889 3.82 -10.05 -55.55
C VAL A 889 4.90 -11.06 -55.13
N SER A 890 4.56 -11.92 -54.16
CA SER A 890 5.37 -13.06 -53.73
C SER A 890 4.46 -14.17 -53.24
N TYR A 891 4.95 -15.41 -53.28
CA TYR A 891 4.22 -16.58 -52.76
C TYR A 891 4.81 -16.97 -51.42
N TRP A 892 4.05 -16.71 -50.37
CA TRP A 892 4.44 -16.92 -48.97
C TRP A 892 4.13 -18.33 -48.50
N THR A 893 4.81 -18.81 -47.47
CA THR A 893 4.47 -20.07 -46.77
C THR A 893 2.96 -20.24 -46.56
N GLY A 894 2.29 -19.20 -46.08
CA GLY A 894 0.84 -19.16 -45.93
C GLY A 894 0.32 -17.75 -45.76
N GLU A 895 -0.86 -17.61 -45.17
CA GLU A 895 -1.56 -16.32 -44.99
C GLU A 895 -1.18 -15.60 -43.70
N ASN A 896 -0.32 -16.18 -42.85
CA ASN A 896 0.07 -15.62 -41.56
C ASN A 896 1.52 -15.10 -41.55
N ARG A 897 1.79 -14.22 -40.58
CA ARG A 897 3.11 -13.69 -40.22
C ARG A 897 3.86 -14.67 -39.34
N ILE A 898 5.09 -14.30 -38.97
CA ILE A 898 5.99 -15.08 -38.11
C ILE A 898 5.33 -15.65 -36.84
N ASP A 899 4.39 -14.94 -36.23
CA ASP A 899 3.75 -15.30 -34.96
C ASP A 899 2.27 -15.72 -35.12
N GLY A 900 1.83 -16.01 -36.34
CA GLY A 900 0.46 -16.50 -36.62
C GLY A 900 -0.59 -15.44 -36.91
N ASP A 901 -0.29 -14.15 -36.74
CA ASP A 901 -1.21 -13.07 -37.13
C ASP A 901 -1.38 -12.98 -38.65
N PRO A 902 -2.55 -12.58 -39.20
CA PRO A 902 -2.74 -12.44 -40.63
C PRO A 902 -1.72 -11.51 -41.30
N ARG A 903 -1.11 -11.99 -42.39
CA ARG A 903 -0.15 -11.24 -43.21
C ARG A 903 -0.84 -10.31 -44.18
N GLY A 904 -2.02 -10.70 -44.67
CA GLY A 904 -2.85 -9.94 -45.61
C GLY A 904 -2.67 -10.34 -47.08
N ASN A 905 -1.82 -11.32 -47.39
CA ASN A 905 -1.87 -12.01 -48.68
C ASN A 905 -3.06 -12.98 -48.72
N LEU A 906 -3.60 -13.20 -49.91
CA LEU A 906 -4.71 -14.13 -50.18
C LEU A 906 -4.28 -15.14 -51.23
N ALA A 907 -4.95 -16.28 -51.27
CA ALA A 907 -4.88 -17.18 -52.41
C ALA A 907 -5.04 -16.41 -53.75
N PRO A 908 -4.24 -16.72 -54.78
CA PRO A 908 -3.35 -17.86 -54.88
C PRO A 908 -1.90 -17.62 -54.41
N TYR A 909 -1.60 -16.48 -53.77
CA TYR A 909 -0.23 -16.05 -53.42
C TYR A 909 0.34 -16.74 -52.17
N VAL A 910 0.21 -18.07 -52.13
CA VAL A 910 0.67 -18.96 -51.07
C VAL A 910 1.39 -20.16 -51.67
N LEU A 911 2.30 -20.77 -50.89
CA LEU A 911 3.02 -21.98 -51.29
C LEU A 911 2.16 -23.24 -51.09
N PRO A 912 2.44 -24.32 -51.86
CA PRO A 912 3.42 -24.38 -52.95
C PRO A 912 2.92 -23.74 -54.25
N ILE A 913 3.85 -23.40 -55.14
CA ILE A 913 3.54 -23.12 -56.54
C ILE A 913 3.07 -24.42 -57.20
N ARG A 914 1.82 -24.48 -57.63
CA ARG A 914 1.20 -25.66 -58.26
C ARG A 914 0.21 -25.23 -59.35
N PRO A 915 -0.36 -26.16 -60.14
CA PRO A 915 -1.56 -25.87 -60.90
C PRO A 915 -2.62 -25.21 -60.02
N GLY A 916 -3.16 -24.09 -60.48
CA GLY A 916 -4.10 -23.24 -59.76
C GLY A 916 -3.46 -22.10 -58.97
N SER A 917 -2.13 -22.08 -58.81
CA SER A 917 -1.43 -20.98 -58.13
C SER A 917 -1.25 -19.75 -59.03
N HIS A 918 -1.41 -19.86 -60.34
CA HIS A 918 -1.30 -18.71 -61.24
C HIS A 918 -2.57 -17.83 -61.18
N PRO A 919 -2.48 -16.50 -60.96
CA PRO A 919 -3.66 -15.64 -60.77
C PRO A 919 -4.50 -15.45 -62.04
N VAL A 920 -3.89 -15.54 -63.22
CA VAL A 920 -4.60 -15.42 -64.51
C VAL A 920 -5.30 -16.72 -64.88
N GLN A 921 -6.62 -16.65 -65.14
CA GLN A 921 -7.48 -17.80 -65.42
C GLN A 921 -6.99 -18.72 -66.57
N GLY A 922 -6.39 -18.15 -67.62
CA GLY A 922 -5.84 -18.92 -68.76
C GLY A 922 -4.66 -19.83 -68.41
N PHE A 923 -4.03 -19.61 -67.24
CA PHE A 923 -2.86 -20.36 -66.77
C PHE A 923 -3.19 -21.26 -65.57
N ARG A 924 -4.47 -21.55 -65.31
CA ARG A 924 -4.89 -22.37 -64.17
C ARG A 924 -4.24 -23.76 -64.11
N ASN A 925 -3.85 -24.34 -65.25
CA ASN A 925 -3.16 -25.63 -65.30
C ASN A 925 -1.62 -25.50 -65.39
N ALA A 926 -1.08 -24.29 -65.36
CA ALA A 926 0.35 -24.06 -65.46
C ALA A 926 1.04 -24.48 -64.15
N ALA A 927 2.08 -25.29 -64.30
CA ALA A 927 3.09 -25.51 -63.29
C ALA A 927 4.45 -25.04 -63.84
N VAL A 928 5.49 -25.04 -63.02
CA VAL A 928 6.82 -24.61 -63.47
C VAL A 928 7.44 -25.73 -64.31
N LYS A 929 8.03 -25.44 -65.49
CA LYS A 929 8.74 -26.46 -66.26
C LYS A 929 10.12 -26.74 -65.67
N THR A 930 10.59 -27.99 -65.75
CA THR A 930 11.94 -28.36 -65.31
C THR A 930 13.00 -27.53 -66.05
N GLY A 931 14.13 -27.23 -65.41
CA GLY A 931 15.16 -26.34 -65.94
C GLY A 931 14.98 -24.85 -65.64
N TYR A 932 13.76 -24.37 -65.37
CA TYR A 932 13.55 -23.01 -64.86
C TYR A 932 13.79 -22.94 -63.36
N HIS A 933 14.51 -21.91 -62.93
CA HIS A 933 14.75 -21.60 -61.53
C HIS A 933 13.67 -20.68 -60.94
N PHE A 934 13.42 -20.83 -59.65
CA PHE A 934 12.72 -19.84 -58.84
C PHE A 934 13.70 -19.18 -57.87
N LYS A 935 13.42 -17.92 -57.56
CA LYS A 935 14.14 -17.11 -56.58
C LYS A 935 13.30 -17.01 -55.32
N PHE A 936 13.96 -17.06 -54.18
CA PHE A 936 13.31 -16.94 -52.89
C PHE A 936 14.21 -16.15 -51.94
N ASP A 937 13.59 -15.64 -50.88
CA ASP A 937 14.29 -15.22 -49.69
C ASP A 937 13.55 -15.63 -48.43
N LEU A 938 14.27 -15.54 -47.32
CA LEU A 938 13.77 -15.79 -45.97
C LEU A 938 14.56 -14.92 -44.99
N LYS A 939 14.07 -14.83 -43.76
CA LYS A 939 14.68 -14.00 -42.73
C LYS A 939 15.13 -14.79 -41.53
N THR A 940 16.16 -14.29 -40.88
CA THR A 940 16.53 -14.65 -39.52
C THR A 940 16.57 -13.40 -38.64
N LYS A 941 16.33 -13.58 -37.35
CA LYS A 941 16.64 -12.58 -36.32
C LYS A 941 17.47 -13.20 -35.21
N GLY A 942 18.35 -12.41 -34.61
CA GLY A 942 19.33 -12.83 -33.62
C GLY A 942 20.76 -12.92 -34.18
N ASN A 943 21.59 -13.79 -33.62
CA ASN A 943 23.04 -13.84 -33.90
C ASN A 943 23.36 -14.73 -35.11
N MET A 944 22.77 -14.39 -36.26
CA MET A 944 22.99 -15.04 -37.57
C MET A 944 23.75 -14.10 -38.53
N PHE A 945 24.51 -13.15 -37.98
CA PHE A 945 25.26 -12.13 -38.71
C PHE A 945 26.77 -12.40 -38.82
N GLY A 946 27.26 -13.53 -38.30
CA GLY A 946 28.65 -13.94 -38.42
C GLY A 946 29.06 -14.34 -39.84
N LYS A 947 30.36 -14.28 -40.15
CA LYS A 947 30.91 -14.54 -41.48
C LYS A 947 30.72 -15.99 -41.96
N GLN A 948 30.67 -16.93 -41.03
CA GLN A 948 30.49 -18.38 -41.26
C GLN A 948 29.05 -18.84 -41.01
N ASP A 949 28.14 -17.95 -40.61
CA ASP A 949 26.74 -18.32 -40.45
C ASP A 949 26.10 -18.57 -41.83
N GLY A 950 25.07 -19.41 -41.85
CA GLY A 950 24.41 -19.76 -43.10
C GLY A 950 23.06 -20.44 -42.89
N ILE A 951 22.34 -20.64 -43.98
CA ILE A 951 21.10 -21.41 -44.00
C ILE A 951 21.31 -22.69 -44.78
N ARG A 952 21.11 -23.84 -44.16
CA ARG A 952 21.07 -25.14 -44.85
C ARG A 952 19.67 -25.37 -45.39
N ILE A 953 19.59 -25.79 -46.65
CA ILE A 953 18.38 -26.26 -47.29
C ILE A 953 18.65 -27.66 -47.83
N THR A 954 17.81 -28.62 -47.44
CA THR A 954 17.90 -30.00 -47.92
C THR A 954 16.65 -30.33 -48.74
N PRO A 955 16.73 -30.29 -50.08
CA PRO A 955 15.63 -30.65 -50.95
C PRO A 955 15.32 -32.15 -50.91
N THR A 956 14.04 -32.49 -50.92
CA THR A 956 13.55 -33.85 -51.19
C THR A 956 12.48 -33.81 -52.30
N PHE A 957 12.25 -34.96 -52.93
CA PHE A 957 11.45 -35.03 -54.15
C PHE A 957 10.34 -36.08 -54.03
N SER A 958 9.13 -35.67 -54.41
CA SER A 958 7.98 -36.56 -54.55
C SER A 958 7.34 -36.39 -55.91
N PHE A 959 6.80 -37.47 -56.47
CA PHE A 959 5.96 -37.41 -57.65
C PHE A 959 4.49 -37.37 -57.23
N VAL A 960 3.77 -36.38 -57.76
CA VAL A 960 2.34 -36.19 -57.61
C VAL A 960 1.67 -36.50 -58.94
N SER A 961 0.66 -37.37 -58.97
CA SER A 961 -0.04 -37.69 -60.23
C SER A 961 -0.66 -36.45 -60.87
N LYS A 962 -0.89 -36.48 -62.19
CA LYS A 962 -1.46 -35.32 -62.92
C LYS A 962 -2.82 -34.88 -62.39
N ASP A 963 -3.58 -35.84 -61.87
CA ASP A 963 -4.83 -35.63 -61.17
C ASP A 963 -4.63 -35.39 -59.66
N GLY A 964 -3.44 -35.12 -59.15
CA GLY A 964 -3.23 -34.74 -57.74
C GLY A 964 -3.69 -35.77 -56.69
N THR A 965 -4.09 -36.99 -57.06
CA THR A 965 -4.68 -37.96 -56.12
C THR A 965 -3.64 -38.81 -55.39
N THR A 966 -2.47 -39.02 -56.01
CA THR A 966 -1.42 -39.88 -55.47
C THR A 966 -0.11 -39.13 -55.33
N ARG A 967 0.61 -39.40 -54.24
CA ARG A 967 1.94 -38.87 -53.95
C ARG A 967 2.86 -40.02 -53.56
N GLN A 968 4.07 -40.06 -54.12
CA GLN A 968 5.10 -41.04 -53.79
C GLN A 968 6.50 -40.40 -53.83
N GLU A 969 7.41 -40.83 -52.94
CA GLU A 969 8.80 -40.38 -53.01
C GLU A 969 9.49 -40.92 -54.28
N VAL A 970 10.39 -40.11 -54.85
CA VAL A 970 11.09 -40.46 -56.09
C VAL A 970 12.58 -40.18 -56.03
N ASP A 971 13.34 -40.99 -56.77
CA ASP A 971 14.71 -40.63 -57.16
C ASP A 971 14.67 -39.93 -58.51
N LEU A 972 15.45 -38.85 -58.64
CA LEU A 972 15.54 -38.06 -59.86
C LEU A 972 16.88 -38.30 -60.54
N TYR A 973 16.86 -38.45 -61.86
CA TYR A 973 18.04 -38.66 -62.68
C TYR A 973 18.14 -37.59 -63.78
N TYR A 974 19.36 -37.22 -64.16
CA TYR A 974 19.61 -36.27 -65.25
C TYR A 974 20.77 -36.70 -66.14
N HIS A 975 21.10 -35.88 -67.15
CA HIS A 975 22.22 -36.14 -68.06
C HIS A 975 23.23 -34.98 -68.01
N ARG A 976 24.52 -35.31 -68.13
CA ARG A 976 25.60 -34.32 -68.22
C ARG A 976 26.59 -34.73 -69.32
N GLY A 977 26.61 -34.00 -70.44
CA GLY A 977 27.49 -34.33 -71.57
C GLY A 977 27.20 -35.73 -72.12
N GLN A 978 28.17 -36.65 -72.02
CA GLN A 978 28.01 -38.06 -72.38
C GLN A 978 27.55 -38.95 -71.22
N GLU A 979 27.61 -38.45 -69.98
CA GLU A 979 27.10 -39.18 -68.81
C GLU A 979 25.57 -39.19 -68.84
N ARG A 980 24.99 -40.39 -68.73
CA ARG A 980 23.55 -40.62 -68.76
C ARG A 980 23.07 -41.10 -67.39
N LEU A 981 21.82 -40.77 -67.08
CA LEU A 981 21.12 -41.15 -65.86
C LEU A 981 21.97 -41.00 -64.58
N ILE A 982 22.46 -39.79 -64.33
CA ILE A 982 23.11 -39.43 -63.06
C ILE A 982 22.01 -39.20 -62.02
N ARG A 983 22.00 -39.98 -60.94
CA ARG A 983 21.06 -39.79 -59.84
C ARG A 983 21.42 -38.52 -59.04
N ILE A 984 20.45 -37.65 -58.80
CA ILE A 984 20.61 -36.48 -57.91
C ILE A 984 21.02 -36.95 -56.50
N GLY A 985 22.06 -36.36 -55.95
CA GLY A 985 22.63 -36.72 -54.64
C GLY A 985 23.50 -37.99 -54.63
N SER A 986 23.75 -38.61 -55.79
CA SER A 986 24.77 -39.66 -55.89
C SER A 986 26.19 -39.11 -55.94
N ALA A 987 27.19 -39.97 -55.78
CA ALA A 987 28.59 -39.59 -55.93
C ALA A 987 28.92 -39.03 -57.33
N GLN A 988 28.16 -39.41 -58.37
CA GLN A 988 28.30 -38.89 -59.74
C GLN A 988 27.69 -37.50 -59.93
N ASP A 989 26.81 -37.05 -59.02
CA ASP A 989 26.16 -35.74 -59.09
C ASP A 989 27.14 -34.63 -58.68
N LEU A 990 27.91 -34.13 -59.64
CA LEU A 990 28.93 -33.08 -59.45
C LEU A 990 28.48 -31.68 -59.90
N GLU A 991 27.23 -31.48 -60.30
CA GLU A 991 26.76 -30.21 -60.85
C GLU A 991 26.68 -29.13 -59.76
N LYS A 992 27.35 -27.99 -59.97
CA LYS A 992 27.43 -26.90 -58.99
C LYS A 992 26.31 -25.89 -59.19
N ARG A 993 25.66 -25.50 -58.10
CA ARG A 993 24.64 -24.44 -58.08
C ARG A 993 25.22 -23.14 -57.55
N PHE A 994 24.87 -22.04 -58.19
CA PHE A 994 25.35 -20.70 -57.85
C PHE A 994 24.21 -19.72 -57.68
N VAL A 995 24.38 -18.74 -56.79
CA VAL A 995 23.48 -17.62 -56.58
C VAL A 995 24.27 -16.32 -56.74
N VAL A 996 23.63 -15.31 -57.33
CA VAL A 996 24.14 -13.94 -57.37
C VAL A 996 23.23 -13.08 -56.49
N LEU A 997 23.82 -12.34 -55.54
CA LEU A 997 23.09 -11.48 -54.60
C LEU A 997 22.40 -10.35 -55.36
N ASN A 998 23.15 -9.49 -56.05
CA ASN A 998 22.57 -8.40 -56.83
C ASN A 998 22.24 -8.84 -58.26
N SER A 999 21.41 -9.87 -58.36
CA SER A 999 20.85 -10.35 -59.63
C SER A 999 19.74 -9.42 -60.10
N ARG A 1000 19.69 -9.14 -61.41
CA ARG A 1000 18.70 -8.27 -62.07
C ARG A 1000 17.25 -8.46 -61.58
N LEU A 1001 16.83 -9.70 -61.35
CA LEU A 1001 15.43 -10.04 -61.01
C LEU A 1001 15.17 -10.18 -59.51
N ARG A 1002 16.20 -10.05 -58.67
CA ARG A 1002 16.06 -10.16 -57.22
C ARG A 1002 15.68 -8.83 -56.57
N ASN A 1003 15.99 -7.71 -57.24
CA ASN A 1003 15.63 -6.36 -56.82
C ASN A 1003 16.04 -6.06 -55.36
N VAL A 1004 17.25 -6.47 -54.96
CA VAL A 1004 17.79 -6.19 -53.62
C VAL A 1004 17.92 -4.67 -53.44
N PRO A 1005 17.32 -4.06 -52.39
CA PRO A 1005 17.40 -2.62 -52.21
C PRO A 1005 18.84 -2.15 -52.01
N GLY A 1006 19.23 -1.06 -52.69
CA GLY A 1006 20.58 -0.51 -52.58
C GLY A 1006 20.96 -0.07 -51.16
N THR A 1007 19.98 0.35 -50.36
CA THR A 1007 20.17 0.66 -48.93
C THR A 1007 20.58 -0.58 -48.13
N GLU A 1008 19.94 -1.74 -48.36
CA GLU A 1008 20.28 -3.01 -47.70
C GLU A 1008 21.71 -3.48 -48.07
N LEU A 1009 22.10 -3.32 -49.34
CA LEU A 1009 23.46 -3.62 -49.79
C LEU A 1009 24.48 -2.69 -49.13
N GLY A 1010 24.18 -1.40 -49.03
CA GLY A 1010 25.02 -0.41 -48.37
C GLY A 1010 25.20 -0.69 -46.87
N ASP A 1011 24.12 -0.99 -46.17
CA ASP A 1011 24.14 -1.31 -44.73
C ASP A 1011 24.97 -2.57 -44.45
N THR A 1012 24.83 -3.59 -45.31
CA THR A 1012 25.61 -4.83 -45.23
C THR A 1012 27.09 -4.57 -45.49
N ALA A 1013 27.43 -3.80 -46.53
CA ALA A 1013 28.81 -3.45 -46.85
C ALA A 1013 29.48 -2.64 -45.74
N ARG A 1014 28.74 -1.74 -45.10
CA ARG A 1014 29.20 -0.97 -43.93
C ARG A 1014 29.53 -1.90 -42.76
N TYR A 1015 28.63 -2.82 -42.43
CA TYR A 1015 28.86 -3.80 -41.37
C TYR A 1015 30.08 -4.69 -41.66
N GLN A 1016 30.20 -5.20 -42.88
CA GLN A 1016 31.34 -6.01 -43.31
C GLN A 1016 32.66 -5.26 -43.14
N TYR A 1017 32.72 -4.00 -43.61
CA TYR A 1017 33.91 -3.17 -43.45
C TYR A 1017 34.29 -3.01 -41.97
N THR A 1018 33.33 -2.71 -41.11
CA THR A 1018 33.58 -2.39 -39.70
C THR A 1018 33.93 -3.63 -38.86
N TYR A 1019 33.22 -4.74 -39.05
CA TYR A 1019 33.25 -5.90 -38.14
C TYR A 1019 33.79 -7.20 -38.75
N GLU A 1020 33.73 -7.38 -40.08
CA GLU A 1020 34.16 -8.62 -40.73
C GLU A 1020 35.54 -8.53 -41.40
N LEU A 1021 35.97 -7.33 -41.81
CA LEU A 1021 37.30 -7.10 -42.33
C LEU A 1021 38.34 -6.98 -41.20
N SER A 1022 39.48 -7.62 -41.41
CA SER A 1022 40.68 -7.45 -40.60
C SER A 1022 41.18 -5.99 -40.65
N ALA A 1023 42.02 -5.62 -39.69
CA ALA A 1023 42.66 -4.30 -39.70
C ALA A 1023 43.50 -4.07 -40.97
N GLU A 1024 44.14 -5.13 -41.48
CA GLU A 1024 44.94 -5.10 -42.71
C GLU A 1024 44.07 -4.86 -43.95
N GLU A 1025 42.94 -5.54 -44.07
CA GLU A 1025 41.98 -5.36 -45.18
C GLU A 1025 41.37 -3.94 -45.17
N ARG A 1026 41.08 -3.40 -43.97
CA ARG A 1026 40.58 -2.01 -43.84
C ARG A 1026 41.61 -0.95 -44.22
N ASN A 1027 42.91 -1.24 -44.12
CA ASN A 1027 43.97 -0.32 -44.55
C ASN A 1027 44.11 -0.24 -46.08
N GLN A 1028 43.48 -1.15 -46.85
CA GLN A 1028 43.55 -1.18 -48.31
C GLN A 1028 42.56 -0.23 -49.00
N GLY A 1029 41.65 0.42 -48.26
CA GLY A 1029 40.69 1.36 -48.81
C GLY A 1029 39.72 1.90 -47.76
N THR A 1030 39.06 3.01 -48.09
CA THR A 1030 38.06 3.64 -47.23
C THR A 1030 36.75 2.85 -47.19
N MET A 1031 35.93 3.10 -46.18
CA MET A 1031 34.59 2.51 -46.06
C MET A 1031 33.71 2.84 -47.29
N ALA A 1032 33.77 4.08 -47.80
CA ALA A 1032 33.00 4.49 -48.96
C ALA A 1032 33.41 3.72 -50.23
N GLU A 1033 34.71 3.55 -50.47
CA GLU A 1033 35.23 2.73 -51.58
C GLU A 1033 34.84 1.26 -51.42
N HIS A 1034 34.86 0.72 -50.19
CA HIS A 1034 34.38 -0.63 -49.91
C HIS A 1034 32.89 -0.79 -50.25
N MET A 1035 32.05 0.17 -49.85
CA MET A 1035 30.62 0.15 -50.13
C MET A 1035 30.33 0.17 -51.64
N VAL A 1036 30.98 1.07 -52.39
CA VAL A 1036 30.85 1.13 -53.86
C VAL A 1036 31.30 -0.19 -54.50
N ARG A 1037 32.48 -0.72 -54.12
CA ARG A 1037 32.98 -1.99 -54.63
C ARG A 1037 32.07 -3.17 -54.27
N PHE A 1038 31.45 -3.14 -53.10
CA PHE A 1038 30.50 -4.18 -52.71
C PHE A 1038 29.26 -4.15 -53.59
N VAL A 1039 28.64 -2.98 -53.74
CA VAL A 1039 27.40 -2.80 -54.52
C VAL A 1039 27.64 -3.07 -56.01
N ASP A 1040 28.65 -2.46 -56.62
CA ASP A 1040 28.84 -2.48 -58.08
C ASP A 1040 29.59 -3.71 -58.60
N GLN A 1041 30.30 -4.45 -57.73
CA GLN A 1041 31.14 -5.58 -58.15
C GLN A 1041 30.88 -6.84 -57.31
N THR A 1042 31.14 -6.77 -56.00
CA THR A 1042 31.16 -7.97 -55.14
C THR A 1042 29.81 -8.66 -55.09
N SER A 1043 28.72 -7.89 -54.99
CA SER A 1043 27.36 -8.41 -54.94
C SER A 1043 26.89 -9.04 -56.25
N HIS A 1044 27.57 -8.77 -57.38
CA HIS A 1044 27.31 -9.37 -58.68
C HIS A 1044 28.09 -10.68 -58.93
N HIS A 1045 28.99 -11.08 -58.03
CA HIS A 1045 29.73 -12.33 -58.17
C HIS A 1045 28.84 -13.58 -57.94
N LYS A 1046 29.18 -14.66 -58.64
CA LYS A 1046 28.58 -15.98 -58.43
C LYS A 1046 29.08 -16.57 -57.10
N THR A 1047 28.15 -16.82 -56.19
CA THR A 1047 28.40 -17.52 -54.93
C THR A 1047 28.00 -18.98 -55.09
N TRP A 1048 28.91 -19.91 -54.82
CA TRP A 1048 28.59 -21.34 -54.82
C TRP A 1048 27.74 -21.68 -53.60
N VAL A 1049 26.60 -22.33 -53.82
CA VAL A 1049 25.63 -22.64 -52.75
C VAL A 1049 25.39 -24.13 -52.56
N GLY A 1050 25.98 -25.01 -53.37
CA GLY A 1050 25.81 -26.46 -53.23
C GLY A 1050 25.49 -27.17 -54.54
N ARG A 1051 24.61 -28.18 -54.46
CA ARG A 1051 24.18 -29.08 -55.54
C ARG A 1051 22.65 -29.16 -55.57
N TYR A 1052 22.08 -30.15 -56.27
CA TYR A 1052 20.63 -30.33 -56.33
C TYR A 1052 20.04 -30.97 -55.07
N ASP A 1053 20.80 -31.78 -54.34
CA ASP A 1053 20.38 -32.53 -53.15
C ASP A 1053 20.65 -31.81 -51.81
N TRP A 1054 21.46 -30.75 -51.83
CA TRP A 1054 21.68 -29.88 -50.67
C TRP A 1054 22.16 -28.49 -51.08
N MET A 1055 21.80 -27.49 -50.27
CA MET A 1055 22.29 -26.12 -50.41
C MET A 1055 22.68 -25.53 -49.06
N ILE A 1056 23.68 -24.65 -49.07
CA ILE A 1056 23.99 -23.73 -47.97
C ILE A 1056 23.98 -22.32 -48.55
N LEU A 1057 23.18 -21.43 -47.98
CA LEU A 1057 23.19 -20.00 -48.26
C LEU A 1057 24.20 -19.33 -47.32
N PRO A 1058 25.39 -18.92 -47.79
CA PRO A 1058 26.41 -18.34 -46.94
C PRO A 1058 26.26 -16.81 -46.83
N SER A 1059 27.07 -16.18 -45.98
CA SER A 1059 27.03 -14.74 -45.69
C SER A 1059 27.17 -13.83 -46.94
N GLN A 1060 27.78 -14.31 -48.04
CA GLN A 1060 27.92 -13.56 -49.30
C GLN A 1060 26.59 -13.28 -50.01
N ILE A 1061 25.52 -14.02 -49.68
CA ILE A 1061 24.17 -13.83 -50.22
C ILE A 1061 23.17 -13.49 -49.11
N ARG A 1062 23.67 -12.83 -48.06
CA ARG A 1062 22.90 -12.29 -46.94
C ARG A 1062 22.95 -10.76 -46.95
N THR A 1063 21.85 -10.11 -46.58
CA THR A 1063 21.82 -8.69 -46.23
C THR A 1063 21.38 -8.47 -44.78
N LEU A 1064 21.72 -7.32 -44.21
CA LEU A 1064 21.36 -6.89 -42.86
C LEU A 1064 20.27 -5.82 -42.93
N ILE A 1065 19.15 -6.05 -42.25
CA ILE A 1065 17.90 -5.28 -42.42
C ILE A 1065 17.23 -4.89 -41.10
N GLY A 1066 17.96 -4.91 -39.99
CA GLY A 1066 17.44 -4.55 -38.68
C GLY A 1066 17.05 -3.07 -38.56
N PRO A 1067 16.48 -2.67 -37.41
CA PRO A 1067 16.07 -1.29 -37.18
C PRO A 1067 17.25 -0.33 -37.25
N LYS A 1068 16.96 0.90 -37.69
CA LYS A 1068 17.90 2.04 -37.79
C LYS A 1068 17.34 3.35 -37.21
N ALA A 1069 16.05 3.35 -36.89
CA ALA A 1069 15.33 4.47 -36.29
C ALA A 1069 14.73 4.03 -34.95
N ASP A 1070 14.42 4.99 -34.09
CA ASP A 1070 13.84 4.74 -32.75
C ASP A 1070 14.69 3.84 -31.85
N ILE A 1071 16.02 3.87 -32.06
CA ILE A 1071 17.00 3.14 -31.27
C ILE A 1071 17.51 4.03 -30.13
N PRO A 1072 17.54 3.56 -28.87
CA PRO A 1072 18.12 4.29 -27.76
C PRO A 1072 19.58 4.66 -28.01
N SER A 1073 20.01 5.84 -27.56
CA SER A 1073 21.36 6.37 -27.83
C SER A 1073 22.50 5.51 -27.29
N SER A 1074 22.24 4.68 -26.27
CA SER A 1074 23.20 3.73 -25.70
C SER A 1074 23.37 2.44 -26.52
N VAL A 1075 22.49 2.18 -27.50
CA VAL A 1075 22.50 0.95 -28.30
C VAL A 1075 23.31 1.18 -29.58
N ASN A 1076 24.18 0.22 -29.90
CA ASN A 1076 24.97 0.26 -31.14
C ASN A 1076 24.05 0.02 -32.37
N VAL A 1077 23.94 1.03 -33.23
CA VAL A 1077 23.08 0.99 -34.43
C VAL A 1077 23.51 -0.10 -35.42
N ASP A 1078 24.81 -0.40 -35.56
CA ASP A 1078 25.26 -1.50 -36.42
C ASP A 1078 24.83 -2.86 -35.86
N ARG A 1079 24.91 -3.06 -34.55
CA ARG A 1079 24.44 -4.30 -33.90
C ARG A 1079 22.93 -4.47 -34.06
N ALA A 1080 22.17 -3.38 -33.93
CA ALA A 1080 20.73 -3.40 -34.15
C ALA A 1080 20.37 -3.69 -35.61
N ASN A 1081 21.04 -3.04 -36.57
CA ASN A 1081 20.87 -3.34 -37.99
C ASN A 1081 21.27 -4.78 -38.34
N ALA A 1082 22.34 -5.28 -37.73
CA ALA A 1082 22.80 -6.65 -37.93
C ALA A 1082 21.90 -7.69 -37.27
N ALA A 1083 20.94 -7.31 -36.42
CA ALA A 1083 20.12 -8.25 -35.67
C ALA A 1083 19.05 -8.98 -36.51
N ILE A 1084 18.69 -8.45 -37.67
CA ILE A 1084 17.78 -9.09 -38.62
C ILE A 1084 18.52 -9.25 -39.93
N GLN A 1085 18.49 -10.46 -40.49
CA GLN A 1085 19.17 -10.78 -41.72
C GLN A 1085 18.18 -11.35 -42.73
N ARG A 1086 18.39 -11.04 -44.01
CA ARG A 1086 17.67 -11.65 -45.11
C ARG A 1086 18.64 -12.50 -45.94
N TRP A 1087 18.22 -13.71 -46.27
CA TRP A 1087 19.02 -14.70 -46.99
C TRP A 1087 18.40 -14.98 -48.34
N TYR A 1088 19.21 -14.91 -49.39
CA TYR A 1088 18.73 -15.00 -50.76
C TYR A 1088 19.12 -16.32 -51.41
N GLY A 1089 18.14 -17.02 -51.98
CA GLY A 1089 18.35 -18.30 -52.65
C GLY A 1089 17.83 -18.34 -54.08
N GLU A 1090 18.25 -19.39 -54.78
CA GLU A 1090 17.76 -19.75 -56.11
C GLU A 1090 17.86 -21.26 -56.30
N TYR A 1091 16.78 -21.90 -56.75
CA TYR A 1091 16.75 -23.34 -56.96
C TYR A 1091 16.03 -23.70 -58.25
N SER A 1092 16.45 -24.81 -58.86
CA SER A 1092 15.79 -25.42 -60.01
C SER A 1092 16.06 -26.91 -60.02
N LEU A 1093 15.23 -27.67 -60.72
CA LEU A 1093 15.60 -28.99 -61.20
C LEU A 1093 16.44 -28.87 -62.49
N PRO A 1094 17.19 -29.91 -62.88
CA PRO A 1094 17.79 -30.00 -64.22
C PRO A 1094 16.73 -29.80 -65.33
N ALA A 1095 17.16 -29.46 -66.55
CA ALA A 1095 16.22 -29.23 -67.65
C ALA A 1095 15.54 -30.52 -68.14
N ASP A 1096 16.26 -31.64 -68.18
CA ASP A 1096 15.68 -32.95 -68.44
C ASP A 1096 15.84 -33.79 -67.16
N VAL A 1097 14.71 -34.24 -66.61
CA VAL A 1097 14.67 -35.01 -65.36
C VAL A 1097 13.88 -36.28 -65.59
N TYR A 1098 14.41 -37.38 -65.08
CA TYR A 1098 13.79 -38.70 -65.14
C TYR A 1098 13.48 -39.15 -63.72
N ALA A 1099 12.20 -39.10 -63.36
CA ALA A 1099 11.71 -39.51 -62.05
C ALA A 1099 11.36 -41.01 -62.03
N VAL A 1100 11.80 -41.73 -61.00
CA VAL A 1100 11.44 -43.14 -60.76
C VAL A 1100 11.04 -43.32 -59.29
N PRO A 1101 10.21 -44.31 -58.93
CA PRO A 1101 9.96 -44.62 -57.52
C PRO A 1101 11.26 -44.75 -56.73
N LYS A 1102 11.32 -44.15 -55.55
CA LYS A 1102 12.54 -44.13 -54.74
C LYS A 1102 13.06 -45.54 -54.47
N GLY A 1103 14.37 -45.74 -54.61
CA GLY A 1103 15.03 -47.04 -54.45
C GLY A 1103 14.97 -47.95 -55.69
N THR A 1104 14.43 -47.49 -56.82
CA THR A 1104 14.44 -48.26 -58.08
C THR A 1104 15.88 -48.50 -58.55
N ASP A 1105 16.27 -49.77 -58.73
CA ASP A 1105 17.57 -50.17 -59.27
C ASP A 1105 17.57 -50.11 -60.81
N LEU A 1106 17.93 -48.94 -61.34
CA LEU A 1106 18.03 -48.72 -62.79
C LEU A 1106 19.17 -49.53 -63.44
N GLU A 1107 20.21 -49.91 -62.70
CA GLU A 1107 21.32 -50.68 -63.26
C GLU A 1107 20.87 -52.12 -63.57
N SER A 1108 20.14 -52.74 -62.64
CA SER A 1108 19.52 -54.05 -62.87
C SER A 1108 18.49 -54.00 -64.01
N LEU A 1109 17.66 -52.95 -64.05
CA LEU A 1109 16.66 -52.75 -65.11
C LEU A 1109 17.30 -52.58 -66.51
N ALA A 1110 18.40 -51.83 -66.61
CA ALA A 1110 19.11 -51.61 -67.87
C ALA A 1110 19.79 -52.89 -68.41
N ARG A 1111 20.11 -53.86 -67.54
CA ARG A 1111 20.64 -55.18 -67.95
C ARG A 1111 19.55 -56.11 -68.45
N GLN A 1112 18.31 -55.93 -67.99
CA GLN A 1112 17.17 -56.80 -68.34
C GLN A 1112 16.39 -56.27 -69.55
N ASN A 1113 16.29 -54.96 -69.72
CA ASN A 1113 15.50 -54.30 -70.76
C ASN A 1113 16.28 -53.12 -71.38
N GLN A 1114 15.92 -52.71 -72.60
CA GLN A 1114 16.43 -51.48 -73.18
C GLN A 1114 15.90 -50.27 -72.38
N LEU A 1115 16.76 -49.66 -71.58
CA LEU A 1115 16.46 -48.44 -70.82
C LEU A 1115 16.78 -47.21 -71.70
N ASP A 1116 15.85 -46.88 -72.60
CA ASP A 1116 15.88 -45.61 -73.32
C ASP A 1116 15.05 -44.55 -72.58
N GLU A 1117 15.13 -43.29 -73.03
CA GLU A 1117 14.42 -42.18 -72.38
C GLU A 1117 12.91 -42.45 -72.29
N LYS A 1118 12.32 -43.23 -73.21
CA LYS A 1118 10.88 -43.51 -73.27
C LYS A 1118 10.44 -44.69 -72.38
N ALA A 1119 11.36 -45.28 -71.61
CA ALA A 1119 11.06 -46.40 -70.74
C ALA A 1119 9.91 -46.08 -69.76
N THR A 1120 8.99 -47.04 -69.58
CA THR A 1120 7.79 -46.90 -68.74
C THR A 1120 8.08 -46.77 -67.25
N VAL A 1121 9.30 -47.08 -66.82
CA VAL A 1121 9.78 -46.86 -65.44
C VAL A 1121 9.81 -45.37 -65.07
N PHE A 1122 9.97 -44.48 -66.06
CA PHE A 1122 10.02 -43.05 -65.83
C PHE A 1122 8.62 -42.45 -65.67
N LEU A 1123 8.36 -41.89 -64.51
CA LEU A 1123 7.11 -41.22 -64.14
C LEU A 1123 7.02 -39.87 -64.85
N ARG A 1124 6.11 -39.76 -65.82
CA ARG A 1124 5.96 -38.57 -66.69
C ARG A 1124 4.59 -37.89 -66.55
N ASN A 1125 3.54 -38.64 -66.22
CA ASN A 1125 2.17 -38.12 -66.18
C ASN A 1125 1.83 -37.49 -64.82
N GLY A 1126 2.43 -36.35 -64.51
CA GLY A 1126 2.24 -35.67 -63.23
C GLY A 1126 3.24 -34.54 -62.98
N TYR A 1127 3.53 -34.33 -61.71
CA TYR A 1127 4.37 -33.24 -61.22
C TYR A 1127 5.44 -33.78 -60.26
N ILE A 1128 6.60 -33.14 -60.25
CA ILE A 1128 7.66 -33.37 -59.27
C ILE A 1128 7.55 -32.26 -58.22
N ALA A 1129 7.07 -32.61 -57.02
CA ALA A 1129 7.06 -31.72 -55.87
C ALA A 1129 8.48 -31.63 -55.29
N VAL A 1130 8.96 -30.40 -55.14
CA VAL A 1130 10.20 -30.07 -54.42
C VAL A 1130 9.82 -29.64 -53.01
N ASN A 1131 10.37 -30.33 -52.02
CA ASN A 1131 10.15 -30.07 -50.60
C ASN A 1131 11.45 -29.63 -49.93
N PHE A 1132 11.42 -28.57 -49.14
CA PHE A 1132 12.59 -27.98 -48.46
C PHE A 1132 12.53 -28.19 -46.95
N ASN A 1133 13.54 -28.86 -46.40
CA ASN A 1133 13.91 -28.71 -45.00
C ASN A 1133 14.90 -27.54 -44.85
N ILE A 1134 14.60 -26.57 -43.99
CA ILE A 1134 15.37 -25.33 -43.83
C ILE A 1134 15.86 -25.20 -42.38
N GLU A 1135 17.16 -24.98 -42.21
CA GLU A 1135 17.81 -24.94 -40.90
C GLU A 1135 18.88 -23.85 -40.87
N THR A 1136 19.06 -23.20 -39.72
CA THR A 1136 20.14 -22.23 -39.51
C THR A 1136 21.42 -22.93 -39.06
N LEU A 1137 22.56 -22.44 -39.55
CA LEU A 1137 23.90 -22.88 -39.18
C LEU A 1137 24.64 -21.71 -38.53
N ARG A 1138 25.13 -21.93 -37.32
CA ARG A 1138 26.07 -20.99 -36.68
C ARG A 1138 27.49 -21.47 -36.86
N SER A 1139 28.39 -20.53 -37.17
CA SER A 1139 29.83 -20.83 -37.36
C SER A 1139 30.09 -21.99 -38.33
N GLY A 1140 29.24 -22.16 -39.33
CA GLY A 1140 29.33 -23.23 -40.33
C GLY A 1140 29.07 -24.65 -39.82
N ASN A 1141 28.56 -24.82 -38.60
CA ASN A 1141 28.36 -26.14 -38.00
C ASN A 1141 27.15 -26.88 -38.60
N THR A 1142 27.39 -27.77 -39.56
CA THR A 1142 26.36 -28.61 -40.19
C THR A 1142 25.94 -29.82 -39.35
N SER A 1143 26.67 -30.17 -38.29
CA SER A 1143 26.35 -31.32 -37.44
C SER A 1143 25.33 -30.99 -36.35
N ALA A 1144 25.22 -29.71 -35.97
CA ALA A 1144 24.28 -29.24 -34.96
C ALA A 1144 23.63 -27.91 -35.42
N PRO A 1145 22.56 -27.97 -36.23
CA PRO A 1145 21.82 -26.79 -36.64
C PRO A 1145 21.28 -26.02 -35.43
N HIS A 1146 21.20 -24.69 -35.52
CA HIS A 1146 20.81 -23.84 -34.39
C HIS A 1146 19.27 -23.79 -34.23
N LEU A 1147 18.58 -23.38 -35.29
CA LEU A 1147 17.12 -23.29 -35.41
C LEU A 1147 16.62 -24.10 -36.61
N GLN A 1148 15.41 -24.65 -36.53
CA GLN A 1148 14.76 -25.40 -37.61
C GLN A 1148 13.39 -24.80 -37.97
N TYR A 1149 13.06 -24.83 -39.26
CA TYR A 1149 11.79 -24.28 -39.77
C TYR A 1149 10.62 -25.28 -39.61
N ILE A 1150 10.87 -26.58 -39.81
CA ILE A 1150 9.83 -27.64 -39.79
C ILE A 1150 9.97 -28.56 -38.58
N HIS A 1151 11.18 -29.09 -38.34
CA HIS A 1151 11.40 -30.21 -37.41
C HIS A 1151 11.95 -29.79 -36.04
N ALA A 1152 11.72 -28.54 -35.61
CA ALA A 1152 12.05 -28.15 -34.24
C ALA A 1152 11.14 -28.92 -33.24
N PRO A 1153 11.65 -29.37 -32.08
CA PRO A 1153 10.87 -30.22 -31.17
C PRO A 1153 9.63 -29.55 -30.57
N LEU A 1154 9.62 -28.21 -30.45
CA LEU A 1154 8.54 -27.46 -29.80
C LEU A 1154 7.65 -26.69 -30.78
N MET A 1155 8.05 -26.52 -32.04
CA MET A 1155 7.26 -25.76 -33.00
C MET A 1155 7.55 -26.10 -34.47
N ASN A 1156 6.59 -25.78 -35.33
CA ASN A 1156 6.71 -25.84 -36.78
C ASN A 1156 6.32 -24.49 -37.38
N GLN A 1157 7.29 -23.79 -37.96
CA GLN A 1157 7.10 -22.44 -38.50
C GLN A 1157 6.29 -22.44 -39.80
N TRP A 1158 6.28 -23.54 -40.58
CA TRP A 1158 5.40 -23.64 -41.75
C TRP A 1158 3.93 -23.58 -41.34
N GLN A 1159 3.57 -24.34 -40.31
CA GLN A 1159 2.22 -24.35 -39.76
C GLN A 1159 1.87 -23.01 -39.10
N MET A 1160 2.81 -22.41 -38.36
CA MET A 1160 2.61 -21.10 -37.74
C MET A 1160 2.33 -19.99 -38.78
N GLU A 1161 3.00 -20.05 -39.94
CA GLU A 1161 2.76 -19.13 -41.05
C GLU A 1161 1.51 -19.48 -41.90
N GLY A 1162 0.77 -20.53 -41.52
CA GLY A 1162 -0.51 -20.88 -42.12
C GLY A 1162 -0.39 -21.67 -43.42
N PHE A 1163 0.61 -22.54 -43.56
CA PHE A 1163 0.70 -23.45 -44.69
C PHE A 1163 -0.52 -24.40 -44.73
N ASP A 1164 -1.11 -24.58 -45.91
CA ASP A 1164 -2.24 -25.48 -46.13
C ASP A 1164 -1.75 -26.79 -46.76
N ASN A 1165 -1.88 -27.88 -46.02
CA ASN A 1165 -1.46 -29.22 -46.45
C ASN A 1165 -2.47 -29.89 -47.40
N SER A 1166 -3.68 -29.32 -47.54
CA SER A 1166 -4.76 -29.91 -48.32
C SER A 1166 -5.49 -28.89 -49.21
N PRO A 1167 -4.78 -28.00 -49.94
CA PRO A 1167 -5.40 -26.87 -50.59
C PRO A 1167 -6.32 -27.32 -51.70
N VAL A 1168 -7.46 -26.65 -51.80
CA VAL A 1168 -8.51 -26.95 -52.77
C VAL A 1168 -8.32 -26.09 -54.01
N ASP A 1169 -8.35 -26.70 -55.19
CA ASP A 1169 -8.29 -25.96 -56.46
C ASP A 1169 -9.67 -25.40 -56.87
N GLY A 1170 -9.69 -24.61 -57.96
CA GLY A 1170 -10.92 -24.01 -58.49
C GLY A 1170 -11.97 -25.00 -59.02
N GLN A 1171 -11.73 -26.32 -58.96
CA GLN A 1171 -12.68 -27.38 -59.28
C GLN A 1171 -13.15 -28.14 -58.02
N GLY A 1172 -12.78 -27.68 -56.81
CA GLY A 1172 -13.18 -28.31 -55.55
C GLY A 1172 -12.32 -29.51 -55.15
N LYS A 1173 -11.15 -29.69 -55.78
CA LYS A 1173 -10.28 -30.84 -55.57
C LYS A 1173 -9.11 -30.51 -54.66
N SER A 1174 -8.90 -31.36 -53.66
CA SER A 1174 -7.82 -31.19 -52.67
C SER A 1174 -6.51 -31.82 -53.14
N TRP A 1175 -5.40 -31.17 -52.82
CA TRP A 1175 -4.04 -31.57 -53.20
C TRP A 1175 -3.25 -32.06 -51.97
N PRO A 1176 -2.54 -33.21 -52.03
CA PRO A 1176 -1.81 -33.78 -50.89
C PRO A 1176 -0.44 -33.11 -50.70
N MET A 1177 -0.42 -31.95 -50.04
CA MET A 1177 0.79 -31.18 -49.77
C MET A 1177 1.40 -31.54 -48.42
N GLN A 1178 2.71 -31.33 -48.29
CA GLN A 1178 3.47 -31.56 -47.06
C GLN A 1178 4.22 -30.29 -46.68
N ASP A 1179 4.40 -30.06 -45.38
CA ASP A 1179 5.21 -28.96 -44.87
C ASP A 1179 6.58 -28.98 -45.55
N GLY A 1180 7.01 -27.83 -46.08
CA GLY A 1180 8.21 -27.73 -46.89
C GLY A 1180 7.98 -27.76 -48.40
N ASP A 1181 6.79 -28.13 -48.91
CA ASP A 1181 6.54 -28.10 -50.34
C ASP A 1181 6.59 -26.66 -50.87
N VAL A 1182 7.49 -26.40 -51.82
CA VAL A 1182 7.70 -25.06 -52.38
C VAL A 1182 7.17 -24.92 -53.81
N VAL A 1183 7.43 -25.91 -54.67
CA VAL A 1183 7.09 -25.87 -56.11
C VAL A 1183 6.80 -27.27 -56.62
N LEU A 1184 5.75 -27.40 -57.43
CA LEU A 1184 5.47 -28.56 -58.27
C LEU A 1184 5.94 -28.27 -59.69
N TYR A 1185 6.93 -29.03 -60.16
CA TYR A 1185 7.44 -28.96 -61.53
C TYR A 1185 6.67 -29.92 -62.45
N HIS A 1186 6.42 -29.55 -63.71
CA HIS A 1186 5.93 -30.50 -64.71
C HIS A 1186 6.92 -31.66 -64.89
N ALA A 1187 6.44 -32.91 -64.80
CA ALA A 1187 7.28 -34.08 -65.03
C ALA A 1187 7.46 -34.43 -66.53
N ASP A 1188 6.62 -33.87 -67.40
CA ASP A 1188 6.63 -34.09 -68.86
C ASP A 1188 7.07 -32.86 -69.67
N GLN A 1189 7.33 -31.71 -69.02
CA GLN A 1189 7.72 -30.48 -69.69
C GLN A 1189 9.06 -29.94 -69.19
N SER A 1190 9.84 -29.43 -70.13
CA SER A 1190 11.18 -28.90 -69.93
C SER A 1190 11.29 -27.48 -70.47
N SER A 1191 12.16 -26.67 -69.89
CA SER A 1191 12.59 -25.39 -70.44
C SER A 1191 13.17 -25.54 -71.86
N ARG A 1192 13.69 -26.72 -72.24
CA ARG A 1192 14.17 -26.97 -73.61
C ARG A 1192 13.05 -26.92 -74.64
N ASN A 1193 11.82 -27.25 -74.27
CA ASN A 1193 10.67 -27.25 -75.18
C ASN A 1193 10.39 -25.84 -75.71
N ASP A 1194 10.74 -24.80 -74.94
CA ASP A 1194 10.50 -23.39 -75.29
C ASP A 1194 11.56 -22.81 -76.25
N PHE A 1195 12.67 -23.53 -76.47
CA PHE A 1195 13.78 -23.10 -77.33
C PHE A 1195 14.10 -24.07 -78.47
N GLN A 1196 13.32 -25.14 -78.65
CA GLN A 1196 13.40 -25.98 -79.84
C GLN A 1196 12.74 -25.25 -81.02
N SER A 1197 13.53 -24.84 -82.02
CA SER A 1197 12.97 -24.26 -83.25
C SER A 1197 12.14 -25.32 -83.98
N GLN A 1198 10.83 -25.06 -84.16
CA GLN A 1198 10.06 -25.80 -85.15
C GLN A 1198 10.57 -25.41 -86.55
N VAL A 1199 11.48 -26.19 -87.10
CA VAL A 1199 11.69 -26.27 -88.55
C VAL A 1199 11.25 -27.67 -88.97
N PRO A 1200 10.16 -27.81 -89.74
CA PRO A 1200 9.85 -29.08 -90.38
C PRO A 1200 10.86 -29.31 -91.52
N HIS A 1201 11.53 -30.47 -91.50
CA HIS A 1201 12.11 -31.06 -92.70
C HIS A 1201 11.09 -31.98 -93.36
#